data_AF-A0A0M0LEY8-F1
#
_entry.id   AF-A0A0M0LEY8-F1
#
_cell.length_a   1.000
_cell.length_b   1.000
_cell.length_c   1.000
_cell.angle_alpha   90.00
_cell.angle_beta   90.00
_cell.angle_gamma   90.00
#
_symmetry.space_group_name_H-M   'P 1'
#
loop_
_entity.id
_entity.type
_entity.pdbx_description
1 polymer ?
#
loop_
_entity_poly.entity_id
_entity_poly.type
_entity_poly.pdbx_seq_one_letter_code
_entity_poly.pdbx_strand_id
1 'polypeptide(L)'
;MGKYSLKFIKPLVTLTLGAAIITGAVVGVSEDASAEAKYKISNGLLVSKATGKVVDGTVTYKGKVYKKGKLLTGTKGNVYYKSGKRATGSYKGKYYLKGKLFTGIANGSYYKNGSKATGVYKGIYYNKGKAYTGLANDIYYKNGKKATGTFEGKYYLKGIVFTGLHPKTGDLYIDGVLNLGYRIYNGDLYNGARLNVGIIQYNGLWYDGKTVANGTIKTPGGQIITVINGIQTSGGSTNQGGSGSSGGYYQSELSKAIAVAKEKLAALQFFKVNDIDNAIKLTSAKLQYNEAKIAVDAAVAKGAVATDFGNDYPKLASQKTEVDRYESAFKAKLDAIAAAENKLKELNYTELGSIKTKSNWTEANKQIVEVQKLIDDAKKKGAVATDIKGIDALLKQQQEIQRYEKAEKAKADAIAAAESKLAVLKYTGTGSIKTKGNWKEATTQITEVQKLIDEAKKKGAVSTDIKGIDGFEAQQQEINRYETAEKAKADAIDAAKSKLAALDFFKLNSIKNQKNLDDAQSQYKGAKEAVEAAKAKGALVLDLGLNYLRLDAQGLEIKRYETVKSIAIQSAKTALKQLGFAGENSIKNDNHLKIAKAQYYVAQKAVEAAEAKGAVALDFGTNYSNLEAQQNEISRYEAAVKAKLDAINAAEKKLSDLDFYKENSIDNKTKLGTAKNQYDEAKAAVDEAKKKGAVETEIKGIEKLVGQQNEITRFEMALTEAIDAAKAKIAALIYSESQSINNNDQLMEAQGQYNAAKVAVDFAFTKGAVATDFEEIGKLEKQQNEIARYETAIKEKATAISEANKRLKELNFFTKGSIKFDANLNKAKEQFDAAKTAVDAAVAKGAVATDFGTNYSNLEGQQNEINRYEAEVAKNAAITEAKDKLLALQFVMLFSINSDAKLKQAQEQYDAAKTAVDAALAKGAKDQDFILNYWRMESQQKEIKRYEAKVAKDAAITNAKDKLADLKFTTIRSIKNSEQLNQAREQYNAAKEAVDDAILKGANLFDFNYASLVAQKAEIDRYSKSGRSSEMNNLNEDGSDIESDVEKDIKDSEEENKEITEEGKGTTEEDKEVTEDQDKETTDEDKEVAEGQDKGTTENQDKETTEDKNKELTGVQS
;
A
#
# COMPACT_ATOMS: atom_id res chain seq x y z
N MET A 1 9.31 14.66 64.53
CA MET A 1 8.47 13.58 65.09
C MET A 1 7.30 13.35 64.14
N GLY A 2 6.63 12.19 64.18
CA GLY A 2 5.52 11.86 63.27
C GLY A 2 5.38 10.36 63.08
N LYS A 3 4.77 9.66 64.04
CA LYS A 3 4.51 8.22 63.95
C LYS A 3 3.13 7.99 63.32
N TYR A 4 3.06 7.16 62.29
CA TYR A 4 1.88 6.36 61.97
C TYR A 4 2.30 4.92 61.66
N SER A 5 1.46 3.95 62.03
CA SER A 5 1.83 2.54 62.06
C SER A 5 0.62 1.61 61.97
N LEU A 6 0.82 0.43 61.36
CA LEU A 6 -0.09 -0.73 61.27
C LEU A 6 -1.22 -0.62 60.21
N LYS A 7 -1.66 -1.69 59.52
CA LYS A 7 -1.42 -3.14 59.72
C LYS A 7 -0.95 -3.90 58.45
N PHE A 8 -0.24 -4.98 58.73
CA PHE A 8 -0.09 -6.26 58.00
C PHE A 8 -1.16 -6.68 56.97
N ILE A 9 -0.68 -7.25 55.85
CA ILE A 9 -0.96 -8.63 55.42
C ILE A 9 0.40 -9.36 55.27
N LYS A 10 0.44 -10.71 55.37
CA LYS A 10 1.68 -11.52 55.52
C LYS A 10 2.06 -12.37 54.28
N PRO A 11 3.28 -12.95 54.24
CA PRO A 11 3.93 -13.44 53.00
C PRO A 11 3.89 -14.97 52.79
N LEU A 12 4.24 -15.38 51.57
CA LEU A 12 4.85 -16.66 51.15
C LEU A 12 5.48 -16.39 49.75
N VAL A 13 6.50 -17.08 49.21
CA VAL A 13 7.29 -18.27 49.60
C VAL A 13 8.80 -17.85 49.62
N THR A 14 9.76 -18.78 49.70
CA THR A 14 11.21 -18.56 49.46
C THR A 14 11.84 -19.79 48.81
N LEU A 15 13.03 -19.65 48.18
CA LEU A 15 13.79 -20.69 47.46
C LEU A 15 13.10 -21.18 46.15
N THR A 16 13.79 -21.83 45.19
CA THR A 16 15.09 -22.53 45.23
C THR A 16 15.90 -22.33 43.93
N LEU A 17 17.24 -22.47 43.98
CA LEU A 17 17.99 -22.86 42.79
C LEU A 17 17.63 -24.31 42.39
N GLY A 18 17.48 -24.57 41.10
CA GLY A 18 17.31 -25.93 40.58
C GLY A 18 17.55 -25.96 39.07
N ALA A 19 18.53 -26.75 38.62
CA ALA A 19 18.85 -26.88 37.20
C ALA A 19 18.02 -27.98 36.53
N ALA A 20 17.43 -27.69 35.37
CA ALA A 20 16.83 -28.69 34.48
C ALA A 20 17.08 -28.32 33.02
N ILE A 21 17.75 -29.21 32.28
CA ILE A 21 17.92 -29.08 30.83
C ILE A 21 16.73 -29.77 30.16
N ILE A 22 15.81 -29.01 29.56
CA ILE A 22 14.78 -29.55 28.67
C ILE A 22 14.71 -28.73 27.38
N THR A 23 14.83 -29.41 26.25
CA THR A 23 14.64 -28.86 24.91
C THR A 23 13.18 -28.99 24.49
N GLY A 24 12.48 -27.90 24.16
CA GLY A 24 11.11 -28.00 23.64
C GLY A 24 10.50 -26.70 23.12
N ALA A 25 10.08 -26.72 21.84
CA ALA A 25 9.06 -25.90 21.16
C ALA A 25 8.99 -24.36 21.33
N VAL A 26 8.71 -23.67 20.22
CA VAL A 26 8.47 -22.22 20.16
C VAL A 26 6.97 -21.92 20.28
N VAL A 27 6.61 -20.98 21.16
CA VAL A 27 5.51 -20.02 20.91
C VAL A 27 6.09 -18.62 21.10
N GLY A 28 5.93 -17.74 20.11
CA GLY A 28 6.59 -16.44 20.09
C GLY A 28 5.67 -15.30 20.51
N VAL A 29 5.93 -14.72 21.68
CA VAL A 29 5.37 -13.40 22.07
C VAL A 29 6.16 -12.30 21.35
N SER A 30 5.49 -11.22 20.94
CA SER A 30 6.05 -10.21 20.02
C SER A 30 6.85 -9.10 20.72
N GLU A 31 8.15 -9.00 20.40
CA GLU A 31 9.04 -7.92 20.90
C GLU A 31 8.77 -6.54 20.28
N ASP A 32 8.01 -6.44 19.18
CA ASP A 32 7.87 -5.21 18.38
C ASP A 32 7.41 -3.97 19.19
N ALA A 33 6.61 -4.15 20.25
CA ALA A 33 6.14 -3.06 21.12
C ALA A 33 7.29 -2.26 21.77
N SER A 34 8.42 -2.90 22.08
CA SER A 34 9.61 -2.23 22.67
C SER A 34 10.43 -1.45 21.63
N ALA A 35 10.25 -1.76 20.33
CA ALA A 35 11.00 -1.14 19.24
C ALA A 35 10.34 0.16 18.74
N GLU A 36 9.00 0.24 18.73
CA GLU A 36 8.29 1.43 18.24
C GLU A 36 8.50 2.67 19.10
N ALA A 37 8.69 2.52 20.41
CA ALA A 37 9.05 3.64 21.29
C ALA A 37 10.44 4.24 20.95
N LYS A 38 11.37 3.42 20.44
CA LYS A 38 12.80 3.75 20.35
C LYS A 38 13.27 4.19 18.95
N TYR A 39 12.58 3.77 17.89
CA TYR A 39 13.03 3.97 16.52
C TYR A 39 11.94 4.57 15.61
N LYS A 40 12.37 5.22 14.52
CA LYS A 40 11.50 5.67 13.42
C LYS A 40 12.22 5.48 12.08
N ILE A 41 11.47 5.49 10.98
CA ILE A 41 12.06 5.62 9.64
C ILE A 41 12.18 7.12 9.32
N SER A 42 13.34 7.53 8.80
CA SER A 42 13.61 8.89 8.32
C SER A 42 14.47 8.77 7.08
N ASN A 43 14.06 9.38 5.96
CA ASN A 43 14.78 9.35 4.67
C ASN A 43 15.18 7.92 4.23
N GLY A 44 14.26 6.96 4.40
CA GLY A 44 14.47 5.54 4.08
C GLY A 44 15.37 4.76 5.06
N LEU A 45 15.93 5.39 6.08
CA LEU A 45 16.80 4.78 7.10
C LEU A 45 16.08 4.60 8.44
N LEU A 46 16.35 3.50 9.14
CA LEU A 46 16.00 3.34 10.55
C LEU A 46 16.91 4.23 11.40
N VAL A 47 16.31 5.20 12.10
CA VAL A 47 16.97 6.13 13.02
C VAL A 47 16.41 5.98 14.44
N SER A 48 17.21 6.36 15.44
CA SER A 48 16.73 6.52 16.81
C SER A 48 15.73 7.67 16.89
N LYS A 49 14.58 7.46 17.56
CA LYS A 49 13.61 8.53 17.82
C LYS A 49 14.22 9.64 18.68
N ALA A 50 15.00 9.27 19.70
CA ALA A 50 15.56 10.20 20.68
C ALA A 50 16.76 11.01 20.16
N THR A 51 17.52 10.50 19.19
CA THR A 51 18.77 11.16 18.73
C THR A 51 18.80 11.53 17.26
N GLY A 52 17.82 11.11 16.45
CA GLY A 52 17.82 11.29 14.99
C GLY A 52 18.91 10.54 14.23
N LYS A 53 19.92 10.00 14.91
CA LYS A 53 21.05 9.28 14.33
C LYS A 53 20.62 7.92 13.79
N VAL A 54 21.25 7.52 12.69
CA VAL A 54 21.10 6.21 12.05
C VAL A 54 21.44 5.09 13.04
N VAL A 55 20.58 4.07 13.12
CA VAL A 55 20.78 2.94 14.04
C VAL A 55 21.92 2.05 13.54
N ASP A 56 23.09 2.12 14.19
CA ASP A 56 24.16 1.13 14.02
C ASP A 56 23.77 -0.21 14.69
N GLY A 57 24.44 -1.29 14.30
CA GLY A 57 24.04 -2.65 14.68
C GLY A 57 22.99 -3.24 13.72
N THR A 58 22.15 -4.16 14.22
CA THR A 58 21.18 -4.92 13.39
C THR A 58 19.84 -5.16 14.10
N VAL A 59 18.95 -4.17 14.02
CA VAL A 59 17.67 -4.10 14.73
C VAL A 59 16.52 -4.68 13.89
N THR A 60 15.50 -5.23 14.56
CA THR A 60 14.20 -5.58 13.97
C THR A 60 13.20 -4.47 14.31
N TYR A 61 12.43 -3.99 13.34
CA TYR A 61 11.44 -2.92 13.52
C TYR A 61 10.27 -3.12 12.55
N LYS A 62 9.03 -3.10 13.05
CA LYS A 62 7.80 -3.39 12.27
C LYS A 62 7.97 -4.63 11.37
N GLY A 63 8.43 -5.74 11.96
CA GLY A 63 8.68 -7.02 11.26
C GLY A 63 9.77 -7.03 10.17
N LYS A 64 10.51 -5.93 9.95
CA LYS A 64 11.63 -5.83 9.00
C LYS A 64 12.97 -5.75 9.75
N VAL A 65 13.99 -6.45 9.25
CA VAL A 65 15.36 -6.37 9.79
C VAL A 65 16.16 -5.30 9.05
N TYR A 66 16.79 -4.41 9.82
CA TYR A 66 17.67 -3.34 9.35
C TYR A 66 19.11 -3.58 9.85
N LYS A 67 20.11 -3.12 9.11
CA LYS A 67 21.52 -3.09 9.52
C LYS A 67 22.17 -1.78 9.09
N LYS A 68 22.79 -1.05 10.02
CA LYS A 68 23.26 0.35 9.81
C LYS A 68 22.19 1.22 9.15
N GLY A 69 20.99 1.24 9.74
CA GLY A 69 19.80 1.93 9.23
C GLY A 69 19.16 1.39 7.94
N LYS A 70 19.88 0.67 7.07
CA LYS A 70 19.36 0.17 5.78
C LYS A 70 18.71 -1.20 5.92
N LEU A 71 17.71 -1.52 5.07
CA LEU A 71 17.06 -2.83 5.05
C LEU A 71 18.08 -3.96 4.78
N LEU A 72 18.06 -5.02 5.59
CA LEU A 72 19.03 -6.11 5.47
C LEU A 72 18.75 -6.98 4.23
N THR A 73 19.71 -6.98 3.29
CA THR A 73 19.85 -8.03 2.29
C THR A 73 21.11 -8.84 2.61
N GLY A 74 20.92 -9.99 3.25
CA GLY A 74 21.97 -10.83 3.81
C GLY A 74 21.50 -11.63 5.03
N THR A 75 22.44 -12.18 5.80
CA THR A 75 22.14 -13.11 6.90
C THR A 75 22.26 -12.45 8.29
N LYS A 76 21.23 -12.60 9.14
CA LYS A 76 21.29 -12.34 10.59
C LYS A 76 21.30 -13.71 11.28
N GLY A 77 22.45 -14.11 11.81
CA GLY A 77 22.69 -15.50 12.20
C GLY A 77 22.51 -16.44 11.00
N ASN A 78 21.91 -17.61 11.21
CA ASN A 78 21.62 -18.60 10.17
C ASN A 78 20.35 -18.29 9.34
N VAL A 79 19.78 -17.08 9.45
CA VAL A 79 18.55 -16.69 8.72
C VAL A 79 18.86 -15.65 7.65
N TYR A 80 18.50 -15.96 6.40
CA TYR A 80 18.62 -15.07 5.23
C TYR A 80 17.41 -14.12 5.09
N TYR A 81 17.72 -12.84 4.86
CA TYR A 81 16.77 -11.76 4.62
C TYR A 81 17.09 -11.09 3.27
N LYS A 82 16.05 -10.68 2.53
CA LYS A 82 16.15 -9.80 1.35
C LYS A 82 15.20 -8.63 1.61
N SER A 83 15.70 -7.40 1.50
CA SER A 83 14.94 -6.18 1.84
C SER A 83 14.29 -6.24 3.23
N GLY A 84 15.02 -6.80 4.21
CA GLY A 84 14.60 -6.92 5.61
C GLY A 84 13.57 -8.01 5.93
N LYS A 85 12.94 -8.67 4.95
CA LYS A 85 12.02 -9.82 5.17
C LYS A 85 12.76 -11.16 4.96
N ARG A 86 12.37 -12.22 5.70
CA ARG A 86 12.94 -13.57 5.54
C ARG A 86 12.70 -14.08 4.11
N ALA A 87 13.76 -14.51 3.43
CA ALA A 87 13.73 -14.71 1.98
C ALA A 87 14.04 -16.15 1.52
N THR A 88 13.52 -16.52 0.36
CA THR A 88 13.89 -17.75 -0.37
C THR A 88 14.88 -17.40 -1.49
N GLY A 89 15.85 -18.27 -1.76
CA GLY A 89 16.82 -18.12 -2.84
C GLY A 89 18.27 -18.32 -2.40
N SER A 90 19.20 -18.09 -3.33
CA SER A 90 20.65 -18.26 -3.11
C SER A 90 21.29 -17.00 -2.53
N TYR A 91 22.11 -17.15 -1.48
CA TYR A 91 22.97 -16.10 -0.94
C TYR A 91 24.32 -16.69 -0.51
N LYS A 92 25.43 -16.11 -0.98
CA LYS A 92 26.81 -16.59 -0.75
C LYS A 92 26.97 -18.11 -0.92
N GLY A 93 26.53 -18.64 -2.06
CA GLY A 93 26.65 -20.06 -2.43
C GLY A 93 25.70 -21.02 -1.70
N LYS A 94 24.89 -20.56 -0.74
CA LYS A 94 23.89 -21.37 -0.03
C LYS A 94 22.46 -20.99 -0.43
N TYR A 95 21.61 -21.99 -0.65
CA TYR A 95 20.19 -21.83 -0.89
C TYR A 95 19.39 -21.85 0.43
N TYR A 96 18.47 -20.88 0.56
CA TYR A 96 17.60 -20.73 1.71
C TYR A 96 16.13 -20.83 1.29
N LEU A 97 15.28 -21.36 2.17
CA LEU A 97 13.82 -21.42 2.00
C LEU A 97 13.17 -20.75 3.21
N LYS A 98 12.33 -19.72 2.97
CA LYS A 98 11.72 -18.88 4.01
C LYS A 98 12.74 -18.40 5.07
N GLY A 99 13.94 -18.07 4.62
CA GLY A 99 15.08 -17.63 5.41
C GLY A 99 15.95 -18.73 6.03
N LYS A 100 15.51 -19.98 6.16
CA LYS A 100 16.32 -21.07 6.75
C LYS A 100 17.18 -21.78 5.68
N LEU A 101 18.35 -22.29 6.06
CA LEU A 101 19.17 -23.15 5.18
C LEU A 101 18.35 -24.36 4.71
N PHE A 102 18.35 -24.62 3.40
CA PHE A 102 17.47 -25.62 2.80
C PHE A 102 18.15 -26.99 2.62
N THR A 103 17.41 -28.06 2.92
CA THR A 103 17.77 -29.43 2.56
C THR A 103 16.60 -30.04 1.77
N GLY A 104 16.87 -30.47 0.53
CA GLY A 104 15.84 -30.94 -0.41
C GLY A 104 16.13 -30.53 -1.85
N ILE A 105 15.14 -30.66 -2.73
CA ILE A 105 15.25 -30.28 -4.15
C ILE A 105 14.71 -28.86 -4.35
N ALA A 106 15.47 -27.99 -5.00
CA ALA A 106 15.02 -26.70 -5.50
C ALA A 106 15.62 -26.44 -6.89
N ASN A 107 14.81 -25.96 -7.84
CA ASN A 107 15.21 -25.68 -9.22
C ASN A 107 16.01 -26.86 -9.85
N GLY A 108 15.48 -28.08 -9.72
CA GLY A 108 16.11 -29.32 -10.20
C GLY A 108 17.39 -29.76 -9.47
N SER A 109 17.88 -29.00 -8.49
CA SER A 109 19.13 -29.26 -7.77
C SER A 109 18.88 -29.77 -6.35
N TYR A 110 19.59 -30.81 -5.92
CA TYR A 110 19.63 -31.25 -4.52
C TYR A 110 20.58 -30.39 -3.69
N TYR A 111 20.06 -29.85 -2.59
CA TYR A 111 20.81 -29.11 -1.57
C TYR A 111 20.78 -29.87 -0.24
N LYS A 112 21.89 -29.81 0.51
CA LYS A 112 21.97 -30.24 1.91
C LYS A 112 22.60 -29.09 2.71
N ASN A 113 21.90 -28.61 3.73
CA ASN A 113 22.26 -27.44 4.54
C ASN A 113 22.60 -26.19 3.68
N GLY A 114 21.83 -26.01 2.60
CA GLY A 114 21.94 -24.92 1.62
C GLY A 114 22.97 -25.13 0.52
N SER A 115 23.96 -26.04 0.65
CA SER A 115 24.95 -26.28 -0.39
C SER A 115 24.51 -27.37 -1.37
N LYS A 116 24.84 -27.25 -2.67
CA LYS A 116 24.58 -28.31 -3.66
C LYS A 116 25.33 -29.59 -3.24
N ALA A 117 24.62 -30.70 -3.15
CA ALA A 117 25.11 -31.90 -2.48
C ALA A 117 25.26 -33.12 -3.41
N THR A 118 26.22 -33.98 -3.09
CA THR A 118 26.30 -35.35 -3.61
C THR A 118 25.68 -36.32 -2.60
N GLY A 119 24.98 -37.36 -3.07
CA GLY A 119 24.32 -38.36 -2.23
C GLY A 119 22.89 -38.68 -2.67
N VAL A 120 22.28 -39.67 -2.02
CA VAL A 120 20.89 -40.08 -2.28
C VAL A 120 19.91 -39.16 -1.55
N TYR A 121 18.88 -38.69 -2.24
CA TYR A 121 17.71 -38.04 -1.66
C TYR A 121 16.44 -38.58 -2.32
N LYS A 122 15.47 -39.05 -1.51
CA LYS A 122 14.21 -39.69 -1.97
C LYS A 122 14.42 -40.74 -3.09
N GLY A 123 15.44 -41.59 -2.94
CA GLY A 123 15.75 -42.67 -3.89
C GLY A 123 16.43 -42.25 -5.20
N ILE A 124 16.79 -40.97 -5.34
CA ILE A 124 17.56 -40.45 -6.47
C ILE A 124 18.96 -40.05 -5.97
N TYR A 125 20.00 -40.61 -6.57
CA TYR A 125 21.40 -40.24 -6.36
C TYR A 125 21.74 -38.98 -7.17
N TYR A 126 22.18 -37.94 -6.46
CA TYR A 126 22.65 -36.69 -7.03
C TYR A 126 24.17 -36.58 -6.92
N ASN A 127 24.81 -35.93 -7.89
CA ASN A 127 26.22 -35.56 -7.87
C ASN A 127 26.33 -34.04 -8.10
N LYS A 128 26.98 -33.33 -7.17
CA LYS A 128 27.07 -31.85 -7.13
C LYS A 128 25.70 -31.16 -7.34
N GLY A 129 24.65 -31.78 -6.80
CA GLY A 129 23.26 -31.33 -6.87
C GLY A 129 22.45 -31.79 -8.10
N LYS A 130 23.04 -32.30 -9.19
CA LYS A 130 22.28 -32.81 -10.35
C LYS A 130 22.04 -34.32 -10.26
N ALA A 131 20.90 -34.82 -10.74
CA ALA A 131 20.63 -36.25 -10.78
C ALA A 131 21.67 -36.95 -11.68
N TYR A 132 22.29 -38.02 -11.18
CA TYR A 132 23.54 -38.54 -11.75
C TYR A 132 23.33 -39.72 -12.71
N THR A 133 24.08 -39.74 -13.81
CA THR A 133 24.16 -40.88 -14.73
C THR A 133 25.63 -41.29 -14.85
N GLY A 134 25.93 -42.57 -14.64
CA GLY A 134 27.28 -43.13 -14.55
C GLY A 134 27.48 -44.02 -13.33
N LEU A 135 28.73 -44.42 -13.08
CA LEU A 135 29.11 -45.25 -11.93
C LEU A 135 29.39 -44.41 -10.68
N ALA A 136 28.89 -44.87 -9.53
CA ALA A 136 29.31 -44.34 -8.23
C ALA A 136 29.38 -45.49 -7.21
N ASN A 137 30.58 -45.72 -6.67
CA ASN A 137 30.91 -46.88 -5.83
C ASN A 137 30.46 -48.19 -6.48
N ASP A 138 30.89 -48.41 -7.73
CA ASP A 138 30.61 -49.57 -8.59
C ASP A 138 29.11 -49.85 -8.89
N ILE A 139 28.23 -48.94 -8.49
CA ILE A 139 26.80 -48.98 -8.79
C ILE A 139 26.49 -48.08 -10.00
N TYR A 140 25.91 -48.66 -11.05
CA TYR A 140 25.43 -47.91 -12.21
C TYR A 140 24.11 -47.19 -11.92
N TYR A 141 24.11 -45.87 -12.09
CA TYR A 141 22.93 -45.00 -12.01
C TYR A 141 22.57 -44.41 -13.38
N LYS A 142 21.27 -44.26 -13.64
CA LYS A 142 20.72 -43.48 -14.76
C LYS A 142 19.65 -42.53 -14.22
N ASN A 143 19.83 -41.23 -14.44
CA ASN A 143 19.02 -40.16 -13.85
C ASN A 143 18.84 -40.31 -12.33
N GLY A 144 19.92 -40.74 -11.65
CA GLY A 144 20.02 -40.97 -10.21
C GLY A 144 19.36 -42.24 -9.67
N LYS A 145 18.64 -43.03 -10.48
CA LYS A 145 18.11 -44.33 -10.05
C LYS A 145 19.08 -45.45 -10.41
N LYS A 146 19.22 -46.48 -9.55
CA LYS A 146 19.98 -47.70 -9.90
C LYS A 146 19.41 -48.29 -11.18
N ALA A 147 20.27 -48.53 -12.18
CA ALA A 147 19.83 -48.79 -13.54
C ALA A 147 20.19 -50.19 -14.03
N THR A 148 19.37 -50.71 -14.95
CA THR A 148 19.67 -51.92 -15.72
C THR A 148 20.03 -51.52 -17.15
N GLY A 149 21.08 -52.12 -17.70
CA GLY A 149 21.57 -51.86 -19.05
C GLY A 149 23.09 -51.74 -19.12
N THR A 150 23.61 -51.50 -20.32
CA THR A 150 25.06 -51.39 -20.59
C THR A 150 25.58 -49.99 -20.28
N PHE A 151 26.72 -49.92 -19.60
CA PHE A 151 27.52 -48.71 -19.37
C PHE A 151 29.01 -49.06 -19.46
N GLU A 152 29.79 -48.27 -20.20
CA GLU A 152 31.24 -48.51 -20.39
C GLU A 152 31.57 -49.97 -20.80
N GLY A 153 30.79 -50.52 -21.74
CA GLY A 153 30.96 -51.87 -22.27
C GLY A 153 30.44 -53.01 -21.37
N LYS A 154 30.14 -52.75 -20.09
CA LYS A 154 29.62 -53.75 -19.14
C LYS A 154 28.12 -53.63 -18.95
N TYR A 155 27.42 -54.76 -18.91
CA TYR A 155 26.00 -54.84 -18.56
C TYR A 155 25.82 -54.88 -17.03
N TYR A 156 24.94 -54.03 -16.53
CA TYR A 156 24.55 -53.94 -15.12
C TYR A 156 23.08 -54.35 -14.96
N LEU A 157 22.77 -55.08 -13.91
CA LEU A 157 21.40 -55.44 -13.49
C LEU A 157 21.09 -54.78 -12.15
N LYS A 158 20.06 -53.92 -12.10
CA LYS A 158 19.68 -53.13 -10.91
C LYS A 158 20.86 -52.35 -10.29
N GLY A 159 21.80 -51.92 -11.14
CA GLY A 159 23.00 -51.16 -10.81
C GLY A 159 24.26 -51.99 -10.51
N ILE A 160 24.19 -53.32 -10.38
CA ILE A 160 25.35 -54.18 -10.08
C ILE A 160 25.82 -54.88 -11.37
N VAL A 161 27.13 -55.07 -11.55
CA VAL A 161 27.69 -55.78 -12.72
C VAL A 161 27.13 -57.22 -12.79
N PHE A 162 26.84 -57.70 -14.00
CA PHE A 162 26.04 -58.92 -14.18
C PHE A 162 26.85 -60.12 -14.70
N THR A 163 26.72 -61.25 -14.01
CA THR A 163 27.25 -62.56 -14.42
C THR A 163 26.10 -63.57 -14.42
N GLY A 164 25.93 -64.31 -15.53
CA GLY A 164 24.83 -65.25 -15.75
C GLY A 164 24.06 -64.98 -17.05
N LEU A 165 22.89 -65.61 -17.21
CA LEU A 165 22.07 -65.53 -18.42
C LEU A 165 21.19 -64.27 -18.43
N HIS A 166 21.28 -63.46 -19.47
CA HIS A 166 20.56 -62.19 -19.57
C HIS A 166 19.03 -62.41 -19.58
N PRO A 167 18.25 -61.83 -18.63
CA PRO A 167 16.85 -62.21 -18.41
C PRO A 167 15.85 -62.01 -19.55
N LYS A 168 16.25 -61.40 -20.67
CA LYS A 168 15.39 -61.20 -21.86
C LYS A 168 15.86 -61.91 -23.12
N THR A 169 17.11 -62.35 -23.20
CA THR A 169 17.69 -62.91 -24.44
C THR A 169 18.36 -64.27 -24.25
N GLY A 170 18.55 -64.72 -23.00
CA GLY A 170 19.23 -65.97 -22.68
C GLY A 170 20.75 -65.94 -22.85
N ASP A 171 21.30 -64.82 -23.35
CA ASP A 171 22.72 -64.67 -23.65
C ASP A 171 23.57 -64.66 -22.36
N LEU A 172 24.65 -65.45 -22.33
CA LEU A 172 25.56 -65.55 -21.18
C LEU A 172 26.50 -64.34 -21.09
N TYR A 173 26.47 -63.67 -19.94
CA TYR A 173 27.41 -62.63 -19.55
C TYR A 173 28.34 -63.11 -18.43
N ILE A 174 29.60 -62.69 -18.48
CA ILE A 174 30.62 -62.89 -17.45
C ILE A 174 31.19 -61.52 -17.08
N ASP A 175 31.02 -61.11 -15.82
CA ASP A 175 31.49 -59.86 -15.21
C ASP A 175 31.08 -58.61 -16.00
N GLY A 176 29.85 -58.65 -16.52
CA GLY A 176 29.21 -57.62 -17.35
C GLY A 176 29.53 -57.72 -18.84
N VAL A 177 30.45 -58.59 -19.27
CA VAL A 177 30.86 -58.74 -20.68
C VAL A 177 30.17 -59.95 -21.30
N LEU A 178 29.74 -59.85 -22.55
CA LEU A 178 29.13 -60.96 -23.29
C LEU A 178 30.16 -62.09 -23.48
N ASN A 179 29.80 -63.35 -23.23
CA ASN A 179 30.69 -64.47 -23.51
C ASN A 179 30.87 -64.66 -25.02
N LEU A 180 32.12 -64.81 -25.47
CA LEU A 180 32.47 -64.90 -26.91
C LEU A 180 33.21 -66.20 -27.30
N GLY A 181 33.47 -67.10 -26.36
CA GLY A 181 34.14 -68.38 -26.62
C GLY A 181 33.49 -69.56 -25.90
N TYR A 182 34.09 -70.75 -26.01
CA TYR A 182 33.59 -71.94 -25.33
C TYR A 182 33.74 -71.85 -23.80
N ARG A 183 32.65 -72.10 -23.07
CA ARG A 183 32.63 -72.10 -21.60
C ARG A 183 31.54 -73.04 -21.08
N ILE A 184 31.86 -73.85 -20.07
CA ILE A 184 30.84 -74.59 -19.31
C ILE A 184 30.25 -73.65 -18.25
N TYR A 185 28.93 -73.54 -18.18
CA TYR A 185 28.21 -72.77 -17.18
C TYR A 185 26.97 -73.54 -16.70
N ASN A 186 26.86 -73.77 -15.39
CA ASN A 186 25.83 -74.62 -14.77
C ASN A 186 25.71 -76.04 -15.39
N GLY A 187 26.83 -76.62 -15.84
CA GLY A 187 26.90 -77.97 -16.43
C GLY A 187 26.68 -78.03 -17.95
N ASP A 188 26.09 -77.00 -18.55
CA ASP A 188 25.90 -76.89 -19.99
C ASP A 188 27.11 -76.25 -20.67
N LEU A 189 27.49 -76.76 -21.86
CA LEU A 189 28.48 -76.12 -22.72
C LEU A 189 27.85 -74.97 -23.53
N TYR A 190 28.42 -73.77 -23.38
CA TYR A 190 28.12 -72.58 -24.18
C TYR A 190 29.21 -72.38 -25.24
N ASN A 191 28.79 -71.91 -26.42
CA ASN A 191 29.64 -71.45 -27.51
C ASN A 191 29.32 -69.96 -27.75
N GLY A 192 30.20 -69.09 -27.26
CA GLY A 192 29.90 -67.67 -27.15
C GLY A 192 28.71 -67.42 -26.22
N ALA A 193 27.80 -66.55 -26.62
CA ALA A 193 26.68 -66.13 -25.78
C ALA A 193 25.65 -67.23 -25.49
N ARG A 194 25.63 -68.32 -26.27
CA ARG A 194 24.53 -69.29 -26.29
C ARG A 194 25.01 -70.71 -26.09
N LEU A 195 24.08 -71.63 -25.84
CA LEU A 195 24.35 -73.06 -25.77
C LEU A 195 25.04 -73.54 -27.06
N ASN A 196 25.99 -74.46 -26.93
CA ASN A 196 26.60 -75.11 -28.08
C ASN A 196 25.58 -75.99 -28.82
N VAL A 197 25.74 -76.12 -30.14
CA VAL A 197 24.85 -76.89 -31.03
C VAL A 197 25.71 -77.80 -31.91
N GLY A 198 25.30 -79.08 -32.02
CA GLY A 198 26.03 -80.09 -32.77
C GLY A 198 27.26 -80.66 -32.05
N ILE A 199 27.96 -81.56 -32.73
CA ILE A 199 29.09 -82.32 -32.19
C ILE A 199 30.37 -81.47 -32.13
N ILE A 200 30.99 -81.38 -30.95
CA ILE A 200 32.30 -80.74 -30.77
C ILE A 200 33.14 -81.50 -29.74
N GLN A 201 34.47 -81.50 -29.87
CA GLN A 201 35.35 -81.98 -28.80
C GLN A 201 35.82 -80.78 -27.96
N TYR A 202 35.62 -80.83 -26.64
CA TYR A 202 36.04 -79.79 -25.71
C TYR A 202 36.60 -80.44 -24.45
N ASN A 203 37.83 -80.06 -24.06
CA ASN A 203 38.60 -80.67 -22.97
C ASN A 203 38.66 -82.21 -23.05
N GLY A 204 38.90 -82.75 -24.25
CA GLY A 204 39.03 -84.18 -24.53
C GLY A 204 37.72 -84.95 -24.68
N LEU A 205 36.63 -84.49 -24.07
CA LEU A 205 35.30 -85.10 -24.21
C LEU A 205 34.59 -84.63 -25.49
N TRP A 206 33.83 -85.53 -26.11
CA TRP A 206 32.86 -85.17 -27.14
C TRP A 206 31.58 -84.66 -26.48
N TYR A 207 31.07 -83.54 -26.96
CA TYR A 207 29.76 -82.99 -26.61
C TYR A 207 28.84 -83.09 -27.82
N ASP A 208 27.55 -83.37 -27.57
CA ASP A 208 26.48 -83.21 -28.53
C ASP A 208 25.55 -82.09 -28.03
N GLY A 209 25.53 -80.99 -28.78
CA GLY A 209 24.93 -79.74 -28.33
C GLY A 209 25.57 -79.27 -27.03
N LYS A 210 24.77 -79.18 -25.96
CA LYS A 210 25.18 -78.67 -24.65
C LYS A 210 25.72 -79.72 -23.67
N THR A 211 25.55 -81.00 -23.97
CA THR A 211 25.81 -82.15 -23.06
C THR A 211 26.90 -83.07 -23.59
N VAL A 212 27.53 -83.88 -22.73
CA VAL A 212 28.51 -84.91 -23.15
C VAL A 212 27.83 -85.97 -24.01
N ALA A 213 28.47 -86.38 -25.10
CA ALA A 213 27.95 -87.32 -26.08
C ALA A 213 28.02 -88.79 -25.62
N ASN A 214 27.04 -89.60 -26.03
CA ASN A 214 26.95 -91.01 -25.70
C ASN A 214 26.21 -91.78 -26.82
N GLY A 215 26.59 -93.02 -27.10
CA GLY A 215 26.12 -93.79 -28.25
C GLY A 215 26.96 -93.55 -29.51
N THR A 216 26.41 -93.85 -30.70
CA THR A 216 27.13 -93.68 -31.97
C THR A 216 26.97 -92.25 -32.49
N ILE A 217 28.07 -91.51 -32.64
CA ILE A 217 28.09 -90.14 -33.17
C ILE A 217 28.84 -90.04 -34.50
N LYS A 218 28.56 -88.98 -35.24
CA LYS A 218 29.33 -88.56 -36.42
C LYS A 218 30.16 -87.34 -36.05
N THR A 219 31.49 -87.43 -36.11
CA THR A 219 32.38 -86.29 -35.82
C THR A 219 32.24 -85.21 -36.90
N PRO A 220 32.69 -83.95 -36.65
CA PRO A 220 32.72 -82.91 -37.68
C PRO A 220 33.53 -83.28 -38.93
N GLY A 221 34.52 -84.17 -38.80
CA GLY A 221 35.28 -84.76 -39.91
C GLY A 221 34.53 -85.88 -40.66
N GLY A 222 33.26 -86.14 -40.32
CA GLY A 222 32.39 -87.10 -41.00
C GLY A 222 32.54 -88.56 -40.54
N GLN A 223 33.50 -88.87 -39.68
CA GLN A 223 33.75 -90.23 -39.18
C GLN A 223 32.63 -90.66 -38.22
N ILE A 224 32.09 -91.86 -38.43
CA ILE A 224 31.16 -92.50 -37.49
C ILE A 224 31.98 -93.26 -36.44
N ILE A 225 31.75 -92.95 -35.15
CA ILE A 225 32.40 -93.59 -34.01
C ILE A 225 31.36 -93.92 -32.94
N THR A 226 31.53 -95.05 -32.26
CA THR A 226 30.82 -95.32 -31.00
C THR A 226 31.54 -94.59 -29.87
N VAL A 227 30.81 -93.80 -29.08
CA VAL A 227 31.33 -93.16 -27.87
C VAL A 227 30.50 -93.57 -26.64
N ILE A 228 31.13 -94.20 -25.66
CA ILE A 228 30.53 -94.45 -24.34
C ILE A 228 31.01 -93.37 -23.38
N ASN A 229 30.17 -92.36 -23.12
CA ASN A 229 30.57 -91.07 -22.53
C ASN A 229 31.79 -90.43 -23.23
N GLY A 230 32.19 -90.96 -24.42
CA GLY A 230 33.48 -90.71 -25.11
C GLY A 230 34.24 -91.85 -25.89
N ILE A 231 34.02 -93.21 -25.78
CA ILE A 231 34.94 -94.36 -26.26
C ILE A 231 34.33 -95.68 -26.95
N GLN A 232 35.11 -96.68 -27.51
CA GLN A 232 34.78 -97.69 -28.63
C GLN A 232 35.37 -99.20 -28.58
N THR A 233 34.97 -100.23 -29.42
CA THR A 233 35.29 -101.75 -29.35
C THR A 233 35.22 -102.69 -30.66
N SER A 234 35.62 -104.03 -30.70
CA SER A 234 35.59 -105.03 -31.88
C SER A 234 35.73 -106.63 -31.64
N GLY A 235 35.64 -107.57 -32.66
CA GLY A 235 35.81 -109.11 -32.68
C GLY A 235 35.42 -109.88 -34.05
N GLY A 236 35.45 -111.21 -34.44
CA GLY A 236 35.91 -112.64 -34.06
C GLY A 236 35.42 -113.84 -35.04
N SER A 237 35.95 -115.13 -35.11
CA SER A 237 35.49 -116.32 -36.02
C SER A 237 36.05 -117.83 -35.82
N THR A 238 35.53 -118.95 -36.47
CA THR A 238 35.84 -120.48 -36.28
C THR A 238 35.48 -121.56 -37.43
N ASN A 239 35.75 -122.94 -37.34
CA ASN A 239 35.58 -124.06 -38.40
C ASN A 239 35.57 -125.64 -37.97
N GLN A 240 35.27 -126.68 -38.85
CA GLN A 240 35.46 -128.25 -38.94
C GLN A 240 34.21 -129.20 -39.31
N GLY A 241 34.11 -130.58 -39.60
CA GLY A 241 34.80 -131.95 -39.43
C GLY A 241 34.27 -133.23 -40.29
N GLY A 242 34.35 -134.57 -39.93
CA GLY A 242 34.09 -135.83 -40.81
C GLY A 242 33.74 -137.30 -40.23
N SER A 243 33.72 -138.47 -40.99
CA SER A 243 33.12 -139.86 -40.59
C SER A 243 33.66 -141.26 -41.19
N GLY A 244 33.49 -142.42 -40.47
CA GLY A 244 33.79 -143.85 -40.92
C GLY A 244 33.39 -145.07 -39.97
N SER A 245 33.54 -146.36 -40.41
CA SER A 245 33.24 -147.68 -39.68
C SER A 245 33.85 -148.94 -40.42
N SER A 246 33.82 -150.29 -40.13
CA SER A 246 33.30 -151.36 -39.17
C SER A 246 34.13 -152.71 -39.41
N GLY A 247 34.02 -153.98 -38.91
CA GLY A 247 33.22 -154.85 -37.98
C GLY A 247 33.60 -156.40 -38.08
N GLY A 248 33.04 -157.40 -37.30
CA GLY A 248 33.02 -158.87 -37.67
C GLY A 248 33.50 -160.08 -36.77
N TYR A 249 33.68 -160.02 -35.43
CA TYR A 249 34.77 -160.82 -34.77
C TYR A 249 34.51 -161.70 -33.50
N TYR A 250 33.28 -161.94 -33.04
CA TYR A 250 32.95 -162.07 -31.59
C TYR A 250 33.76 -162.96 -30.62
N GLN A 251 34.18 -164.20 -30.92
CA GLN A 251 34.99 -164.96 -29.92
C GLN A 251 36.48 -164.55 -29.93
N SER A 252 36.95 -163.91 -31.01
CA SER A 252 38.23 -163.19 -30.99
C SER A 252 38.11 -161.81 -30.31
N GLU A 253 36.92 -161.20 -30.27
CA GLU A 253 36.69 -159.89 -29.63
C GLU A 253 36.97 -159.90 -28.14
N LEU A 254 36.65 -160.99 -27.43
CA LEU A 254 36.95 -161.09 -26.00
C LEU A 254 38.47 -161.16 -25.77
N SER A 255 39.17 -162.06 -26.47
CA SER A 255 40.63 -162.18 -26.36
C SER A 255 41.36 -160.89 -26.78
N LYS A 256 40.88 -160.20 -27.83
CA LYS A 256 41.37 -158.87 -28.24
C LYS A 256 41.10 -157.82 -27.18
N ALA A 257 39.90 -157.76 -26.61
CA ALA A 257 39.55 -156.79 -25.57
C ALA A 257 40.39 -157.01 -24.29
N ILE A 258 40.62 -158.26 -23.87
CA ILE A 258 41.52 -158.59 -22.76
C ILE A 258 42.97 -158.18 -23.09
N ALA A 259 43.44 -158.40 -24.31
CA ALA A 259 44.78 -157.98 -24.74
C ALA A 259 44.95 -156.44 -24.72
N VAL A 260 43.99 -155.69 -25.28
CA VAL A 260 43.99 -154.22 -25.26
C VAL A 260 43.85 -153.68 -23.84
N ALA A 261 43.04 -154.31 -22.99
CA ALA A 261 42.95 -153.97 -21.56
C ALA A 261 44.29 -154.17 -20.85
N LYS A 262 45.00 -155.28 -21.11
CA LYS A 262 46.36 -155.51 -20.58
C LYS A 262 47.37 -154.47 -21.07
N GLU A 263 47.36 -154.15 -22.35
CA GLU A 263 48.23 -153.10 -22.92
C GLU A 263 48.02 -151.76 -22.22
N LYS A 264 46.75 -151.33 -22.06
CA LYS A 264 46.41 -150.07 -21.39
C LYS A 264 46.67 -150.09 -19.88
N LEU A 265 46.49 -151.22 -19.20
CA LEU A 265 46.88 -151.41 -17.79
C LEU A 265 48.40 -151.35 -17.59
N ALA A 266 49.18 -151.93 -18.52
CA ALA A 266 50.64 -151.86 -18.50
C ALA A 266 51.15 -150.43 -18.79
N ALA A 267 50.41 -149.65 -19.58
CA ALA A 267 50.70 -148.25 -19.89
C ALA A 267 50.36 -147.25 -18.76
N LEU A 268 49.81 -147.69 -17.63
CA LEU A 268 49.62 -146.87 -16.43
C LEU A 268 51.00 -146.55 -15.80
N GLN A 269 51.34 -145.26 -15.71
CA GLN A 269 52.66 -144.79 -15.28
C GLN A 269 52.68 -144.03 -13.94
N PHE A 270 51.52 -143.67 -13.38
CA PHE A 270 51.40 -142.76 -12.24
C PHE A 270 50.61 -143.41 -11.10
N PHE A 271 51.05 -144.59 -10.66
CA PHE A 271 50.31 -145.47 -9.74
C PHE A 271 50.95 -145.62 -8.36
N LYS A 272 52.04 -144.91 -8.06
CA LYS A 272 52.65 -144.80 -6.72
C LYS A 272 52.32 -143.43 -6.11
N VAL A 273 52.37 -143.37 -4.78
CA VAL A 273 52.10 -142.14 -4.04
C VAL A 273 53.16 -141.08 -4.37
N ASN A 274 52.69 -139.92 -4.83
CA ASN A 274 53.47 -138.78 -5.34
C ASN A 274 54.12 -138.95 -6.73
N ASP A 275 53.72 -139.93 -7.56
CA ASP A 275 54.11 -139.93 -8.98
C ASP A 275 53.58 -138.67 -9.70
N ILE A 276 52.43 -138.13 -9.28
CA ILE A 276 51.85 -136.88 -9.77
C ILE A 276 52.30 -135.72 -8.86
N ASP A 277 53.14 -134.85 -9.41
CA ASP A 277 53.67 -133.64 -8.76
C ASP A 277 53.27 -132.34 -9.47
N ASN A 278 52.62 -132.41 -10.64
CA ASN A 278 52.20 -131.25 -11.42
C ASN A 278 50.96 -131.51 -12.29
N ALA A 279 50.34 -130.44 -12.79
CA ALA A 279 49.09 -130.48 -13.56
C ALA A 279 49.21 -131.18 -14.94
N ILE A 280 50.40 -131.20 -15.56
CA ILE A 280 50.63 -131.91 -16.83
C ILE A 280 50.61 -133.42 -16.56
N LYS A 281 51.35 -133.88 -15.54
CA LYS A 281 51.29 -135.29 -15.08
C LYS A 281 49.88 -135.70 -14.66
N LEU A 282 49.13 -134.85 -13.95
CA LEU A 282 47.73 -135.11 -13.60
C LEU A 282 46.88 -135.37 -14.86
N THR A 283 47.05 -134.54 -15.89
CA THR A 283 46.29 -134.65 -17.14
C THR A 283 46.62 -135.97 -17.85
N SER A 284 47.91 -136.31 -17.97
CA SER A 284 48.36 -137.60 -18.52
C SER A 284 47.87 -138.80 -17.71
N ALA A 285 47.93 -138.72 -16.37
CA ALA A 285 47.50 -139.79 -15.47
C ALA A 285 45.99 -140.04 -15.55
N LYS A 286 45.17 -138.98 -15.66
CA LYS A 286 43.73 -139.07 -15.92
C LYS A 286 43.42 -139.71 -17.26
N LEU A 287 44.12 -139.30 -18.33
CA LEU A 287 43.92 -139.86 -19.67
C LEU A 287 44.24 -141.36 -19.69
N GLN A 288 45.43 -141.74 -19.19
CA GLN A 288 45.83 -143.14 -19.03
C GLN A 288 44.84 -143.96 -18.19
N TYR A 289 44.39 -143.43 -17.05
CA TYR A 289 43.40 -144.09 -16.19
C TYR A 289 42.08 -144.31 -16.92
N ASN A 290 41.56 -143.28 -17.60
CA ASN A 290 40.30 -143.37 -18.33
C ASN A 290 40.38 -144.37 -19.50
N GLU A 291 41.45 -144.33 -20.29
CA GLU A 291 41.67 -145.29 -21.39
C GLU A 291 41.75 -146.73 -20.87
N ALA A 292 42.52 -146.96 -19.80
CA ALA A 292 42.63 -148.29 -19.20
C ALA A 292 41.32 -148.77 -18.56
N LYS A 293 40.58 -147.88 -17.89
CA LYS A 293 39.26 -148.19 -17.31
C LYS A 293 38.25 -148.55 -18.39
N ILE A 294 38.19 -147.79 -19.49
CA ILE A 294 37.31 -148.06 -20.63
C ILE A 294 37.67 -149.39 -21.31
N ALA A 295 38.96 -149.67 -21.52
CA ALA A 295 39.40 -150.94 -22.11
C ALA A 295 39.08 -152.15 -21.22
N VAL A 296 39.30 -152.03 -19.92
CA VAL A 296 38.90 -153.02 -18.91
C VAL A 296 37.39 -153.24 -18.91
N ASP A 297 36.58 -152.18 -18.83
CA ASP A 297 35.13 -152.28 -18.78
C ASP A 297 34.56 -152.90 -20.07
N ALA A 298 35.12 -152.57 -21.23
CA ALA A 298 34.75 -153.17 -22.50
C ALA A 298 35.12 -154.67 -22.62
N ALA A 299 36.17 -155.12 -21.91
CA ALA A 299 36.52 -156.53 -21.81
C ALA A 299 35.61 -157.26 -20.81
N VAL A 300 35.32 -156.67 -19.64
CA VAL A 300 34.40 -157.21 -18.64
C VAL A 300 32.99 -157.35 -19.22
N ALA A 301 32.50 -156.35 -19.97
CA ALA A 301 31.22 -156.39 -20.66
C ALA A 301 31.14 -157.48 -21.77
N LYS A 302 32.29 -157.96 -22.26
CA LYS A 302 32.38 -159.12 -23.18
C LYS A 302 32.58 -160.46 -22.44
N GLY A 303 32.63 -160.46 -21.11
CA GLY A 303 32.70 -161.66 -20.26
C GLY A 303 34.01 -161.86 -19.47
N ALA A 304 34.97 -160.93 -19.53
CA ALA A 304 36.23 -161.06 -18.79
C ALA A 304 36.05 -160.87 -17.26
N VAL A 305 36.83 -161.61 -16.47
CA VAL A 305 36.91 -161.49 -15.00
C VAL A 305 38.23 -160.87 -14.56
N ALA A 306 38.31 -160.37 -13.31
CA ALA A 306 39.47 -159.63 -12.81
C ALA A 306 40.80 -160.40 -12.91
N THR A 307 40.78 -161.73 -12.79
CA THR A 307 41.95 -162.61 -12.95
C THR A 307 42.50 -162.61 -14.37
N ASP A 308 41.66 -162.37 -15.38
CA ASP A 308 42.07 -162.43 -16.79
C ASP A 308 43.07 -161.33 -17.14
N PHE A 309 43.00 -160.19 -16.45
CA PHE A 309 43.90 -159.04 -16.62
C PHE A 309 45.27 -159.23 -15.94
N GLY A 310 45.37 -160.10 -14.94
CA GLY A 310 46.61 -160.40 -14.22
C GLY A 310 47.13 -159.25 -13.33
N ASN A 311 48.43 -159.30 -13.01
CA ASN A 311 49.06 -158.52 -11.95
C ASN A 311 49.05 -156.99 -12.14
N ASP A 312 48.73 -156.48 -13.33
CA ASP A 312 48.65 -155.05 -13.61
C ASP A 312 47.29 -154.43 -13.23
N TYR A 313 46.24 -155.24 -13.05
CA TYR A 313 44.89 -154.76 -12.70
C TYR A 313 44.84 -153.83 -11.46
N PRO A 314 45.58 -154.09 -10.36
CA PRO A 314 45.60 -153.19 -9.20
C PRO A 314 46.20 -151.79 -9.48
N LYS A 315 47.05 -151.63 -10.51
CA LYS A 315 47.61 -150.31 -10.88
C LYS A 315 46.51 -149.31 -11.21
N LEU A 316 45.39 -149.77 -11.77
CA LEU A 316 44.24 -148.93 -12.12
C LEU A 316 43.63 -148.26 -10.89
N ALA A 317 43.46 -149.01 -9.80
CA ALA A 317 42.98 -148.48 -8.53
C ALA A 317 44.01 -147.54 -7.89
N SER A 318 45.29 -147.91 -7.89
CA SER A 318 46.35 -147.08 -7.31
C SER A 318 46.56 -145.75 -8.04
N GLN A 319 46.50 -145.74 -9.38
CA GLN A 319 46.55 -144.51 -10.18
C GLN A 319 45.32 -143.62 -9.95
N LYS A 320 44.14 -144.20 -9.70
CA LYS A 320 42.96 -143.42 -9.29
C LYS A 320 43.18 -142.73 -7.93
N THR A 321 43.68 -143.47 -6.94
CA THR A 321 44.00 -142.93 -5.61
C THR A 321 45.04 -141.80 -5.69
N GLU A 322 46.06 -141.95 -6.54
CA GLU A 322 47.11 -140.93 -6.74
C GLU A 322 46.59 -139.69 -7.48
N VAL A 323 45.72 -139.85 -8.48
CA VAL A 323 44.96 -138.75 -9.11
C VAL A 323 44.13 -138.01 -8.06
N ASP A 324 43.31 -138.72 -7.27
CA ASP A 324 42.42 -138.13 -6.28
C ASP A 324 43.20 -137.39 -5.17
N ARG A 325 44.34 -137.95 -4.74
CA ARG A 325 45.27 -137.30 -3.80
C ARG A 325 45.78 -135.98 -4.36
N TYR A 326 46.30 -135.97 -5.59
CA TYR A 326 46.84 -134.74 -6.18
C TYR A 326 45.74 -133.71 -6.43
N GLU A 327 44.56 -134.10 -6.92
CA GLU A 327 43.43 -133.16 -7.09
C GLU A 327 43.00 -132.53 -5.76
N SER A 328 42.90 -133.33 -4.70
CA SER A 328 42.56 -132.84 -3.36
C SER A 328 43.61 -131.87 -2.82
N ALA A 329 44.90 -132.18 -2.99
CA ALA A 329 46.00 -131.31 -2.57
C ALA A 329 46.04 -130.00 -3.40
N PHE A 330 45.87 -130.08 -4.72
CA PHE A 330 45.85 -128.92 -5.62
C PHE A 330 44.64 -128.01 -5.35
N LYS A 331 43.46 -128.61 -5.09
CA LYS A 331 42.27 -127.88 -4.65
C LYS A 331 42.50 -127.17 -3.31
N ALA A 332 43.08 -127.86 -2.32
CA ALA A 332 43.43 -127.26 -1.03
C ALA A 332 44.47 -126.12 -1.14
N LYS A 333 45.42 -126.20 -2.08
CA LYS A 333 46.33 -125.09 -2.43
C LYS A 333 45.54 -123.89 -2.98
N LEU A 334 44.68 -124.11 -3.98
CA LEU A 334 43.89 -123.04 -4.60
C LEU A 334 42.93 -122.37 -3.62
N ASP A 335 42.30 -123.12 -2.73
CA ASP A 335 41.37 -122.56 -1.73
C ASP A 335 42.11 -121.75 -0.64
N ALA A 336 43.33 -122.15 -0.27
CA ALA A 336 44.18 -121.35 0.62
C ALA A 336 44.70 -120.07 -0.05
N ILE A 337 45.05 -120.12 -1.34
CA ILE A 337 45.37 -118.93 -2.14
C ILE A 337 44.16 -117.99 -2.18
N ALA A 338 42.97 -118.50 -2.51
CA ALA A 338 41.75 -117.69 -2.58
C ALA A 338 41.38 -117.06 -1.24
N ALA A 339 41.59 -117.75 -0.12
CA ALA A 339 41.42 -117.20 1.22
C ALA A 339 42.41 -116.04 1.50
N ALA A 340 43.69 -116.21 1.14
CA ALA A 340 44.70 -115.16 1.27
C ALA A 340 44.41 -113.96 0.36
N GLU A 341 44.07 -114.18 -0.92
CA GLU A 341 43.70 -113.12 -1.87
C GLU A 341 42.45 -112.35 -1.44
N ASN A 342 41.45 -113.03 -0.87
CA ASN A 342 40.25 -112.36 -0.39
C ASN A 342 40.54 -111.52 0.86
N LYS A 343 41.31 -112.03 1.83
CA LYS A 343 41.71 -111.25 3.00
C LYS A 343 42.64 -110.08 2.64
N LEU A 344 43.47 -110.22 1.60
CA LEU A 344 44.27 -109.12 1.05
C LEU A 344 43.41 -107.95 0.51
N LYS A 345 42.17 -108.22 0.05
CA LYS A 345 41.22 -107.18 -0.40
C LYS A 345 40.53 -106.47 0.78
N GLU A 346 40.58 -107.01 1.99
CA GLU A 346 40.07 -106.39 3.23
C GLU A 346 41.09 -105.43 3.89
N LEU A 347 42.29 -105.29 3.33
CA LEU A 347 43.32 -104.36 3.82
C LEU A 347 42.90 -102.90 3.58
N ASN A 348 42.48 -102.23 4.65
CA ASN A 348 41.82 -100.92 4.58
C ASN A 348 42.79 -99.71 4.56
N TYR A 349 44.09 -99.94 4.74
CA TYR A 349 45.10 -98.90 4.99
C TYR A 349 46.31 -99.01 4.05
N THR A 350 46.02 -99.25 2.77
CA THR A 350 47.02 -99.54 1.72
C THR A 350 47.46 -98.29 0.94
N GLU A 351 46.88 -97.12 1.24
CA GLU A 351 47.28 -95.81 0.70
C GLU A 351 48.17 -95.04 1.68
N LEU A 352 49.13 -94.29 1.13
CA LEU A 352 50.00 -93.40 1.90
C LEU A 352 49.19 -92.30 2.58
N GLY A 353 49.29 -92.20 3.90
CA GLY A 353 48.51 -91.27 4.71
C GLY A 353 47.18 -91.82 5.24
N SER A 354 46.84 -93.09 5.00
CA SER A 354 45.59 -93.70 5.48
C SER A 354 45.56 -94.00 6.99
N ILE A 355 46.72 -94.21 7.62
CA ILE A 355 46.84 -94.37 9.08
C ILE A 355 47.03 -92.98 9.71
N LYS A 356 45.92 -92.45 10.23
CA LYS A 356 45.82 -91.10 10.82
C LYS A 356 45.60 -91.09 12.33
N THR A 357 45.31 -92.25 12.93
CA THR A 357 45.03 -92.39 14.37
C THR A 357 45.62 -93.69 14.92
N LYS A 358 45.83 -93.73 16.23
CA LYS A 358 46.25 -94.93 16.95
C LYS A 358 45.26 -96.09 16.80
N SER A 359 43.96 -95.79 16.61
CA SER A 359 42.94 -96.81 16.33
C SER A 359 43.08 -97.39 14.92
N ASN A 360 43.36 -96.54 13.91
CA ASN A 360 43.65 -96.99 12.55
C ASN A 360 44.89 -97.89 12.56
N TRP A 361 45.95 -97.48 13.28
CA TRP A 361 47.20 -98.25 13.40
C TRP A 361 46.96 -99.62 14.04
N THR A 362 46.22 -99.69 15.15
CA THR A 362 45.94 -100.95 15.85
C THR A 362 45.18 -101.93 14.94
N GLU A 363 44.13 -101.47 14.24
CA GLU A 363 43.37 -102.33 13.34
C GLU A 363 44.18 -102.69 12.08
N ALA A 364 44.94 -101.75 11.50
CA ALA A 364 45.83 -102.02 10.36
C ALA A 364 46.88 -103.10 10.66
N ASN A 365 47.44 -103.08 11.88
CA ASN A 365 48.43 -104.04 12.33
C ASN A 365 47.80 -105.42 12.56
N LYS A 366 46.62 -105.46 13.20
CA LYS A 366 45.81 -106.68 13.34
C LYS A 366 45.46 -107.31 11.99
N GLN A 367 45.02 -106.51 11.02
CA GLN A 367 44.75 -106.97 9.65
C GLN A 367 45.99 -107.59 8.98
N ILE A 368 47.18 -106.98 9.14
CA ILE A 368 48.43 -107.55 8.63
C ILE A 368 48.72 -108.92 9.25
N VAL A 369 48.54 -109.08 10.57
CA VAL A 369 48.76 -110.37 11.27
C VAL A 369 47.77 -111.44 10.79
N GLU A 370 46.50 -111.09 10.57
CA GLU A 370 45.49 -112.00 10.01
C GLU A 370 45.84 -112.44 8.58
N VAL A 371 46.20 -111.49 7.70
CA VAL A 371 46.58 -111.79 6.30
C VAL A 371 47.86 -112.62 6.22
N GLN A 372 48.89 -112.26 6.99
CA GLN A 372 50.17 -112.97 6.99
C GLN A 372 49.99 -114.44 7.37
N LYS A 373 49.14 -114.73 8.37
CA LYS A 373 48.81 -116.10 8.78
C LYS A 373 48.17 -116.93 7.65
N LEU A 374 47.31 -116.33 6.82
CA LEU A 374 46.69 -116.99 5.67
C LEU A 374 47.67 -117.19 4.51
N ILE A 375 48.52 -116.20 4.23
CA ILE A 375 49.60 -116.31 3.24
C ILE A 375 50.55 -117.47 3.62
N ASP A 376 50.88 -117.62 4.90
CA ASP A 376 51.79 -118.68 5.35
C ASP A 376 51.13 -120.07 5.42
N ASP A 377 49.80 -120.16 5.53
CA ASP A 377 49.05 -121.41 5.32
C ASP A 377 49.00 -121.80 3.83
N ALA A 378 48.78 -120.84 2.93
CA ALA A 378 48.87 -121.07 1.48
C ALA A 378 50.28 -121.56 1.07
N LYS A 379 51.35 -120.97 1.62
CA LYS A 379 52.73 -121.44 1.40
C LYS A 379 52.95 -122.87 1.89
N LYS A 380 52.45 -123.24 3.07
CA LYS A 380 52.52 -124.62 3.58
C LYS A 380 51.81 -125.64 2.68
N LYS A 381 50.80 -125.19 1.93
CA LYS A 381 50.08 -125.98 0.90
C LYS A 381 50.73 -125.87 -0.49
N GLY A 382 51.97 -125.39 -0.58
CA GLY A 382 52.76 -125.35 -1.81
C GLY A 382 52.52 -124.14 -2.71
N ALA A 383 51.92 -123.05 -2.21
CA ALA A 383 51.86 -121.77 -2.93
C ALA A 383 53.20 -121.01 -2.85
N VAL A 384 53.65 -120.45 -3.97
CA VAL A 384 54.73 -119.45 -3.99
C VAL A 384 54.15 -118.04 -3.93
N ALA A 385 54.96 -117.03 -3.60
CA ALA A 385 54.47 -115.65 -3.45
C ALA A 385 53.82 -115.08 -4.74
N THR A 386 54.27 -115.53 -5.92
CA THR A 386 53.68 -115.18 -7.21
C THR A 386 52.32 -115.83 -7.50
N ASP A 387 51.92 -116.83 -6.72
CA ASP A 387 50.59 -117.46 -6.85
C ASP A 387 49.48 -116.63 -6.17
N ILE A 388 49.82 -115.65 -5.33
CA ILE A 388 48.89 -114.88 -4.51
C ILE A 388 48.83 -113.42 -4.99
N LYS A 389 47.75 -113.04 -5.68
CA LYS A 389 47.60 -111.69 -6.23
C LYS A 389 47.28 -110.66 -5.14
N GLY A 390 47.79 -109.44 -5.33
CA GLY A 390 47.53 -108.32 -4.43
C GLY A 390 48.46 -108.23 -3.21
N ILE A 391 49.50 -109.08 -3.11
CA ILE A 391 50.44 -109.08 -1.98
C ILE A 391 51.13 -107.72 -1.74
N ASP A 392 51.27 -106.88 -2.77
CA ASP A 392 51.76 -105.49 -2.67
C ASP A 392 50.92 -104.61 -1.73
N ALA A 393 49.63 -104.91 -1.54
CA ALA A 393 48.76 -104.20 -0.61
C ALA A 393 49.26 -104.36 0.84
N LEU A 394 49.73 -105.56 1.20
CA LEU A 394 50.29 -105.85 2.52
C LEU A 394 51.56 -105.03 2.77
N LEU A 395 52.45 -104.96 1.78
CA LEU A 395 53.70 -104.20 1.85
C LEU A 395 53.43 -102.69 2.02
N LYS A 396 52.45 -102.14 1.30
CA LYS A 396 52.04 -100.73 1.45
C LYS A 396 51.47 -100.43 2.85
N GLN A 397 50.59 -101.30 3.37
CA GLN A 397 50.04 -101.12 4.72
C GLN A 397 51.12 -101.24 5.82
N GLN A 398 52.14 -102.08 5.62
CA GLN A 398 53.31 -102.16 6.51
C GLN A 398 54.17 -100.88 6.46
N GLN A 399 54.40 -100.29 5.29
CA GLN A 399 55.12 -99.01 5.15
C GLN A 399 54.36 -97.84 5.82
N GLU A 400 53.04 -97.82 5.69
CA GLU A 400 52.17 -96.80 6.28
C GLU A 400 52.14 -96.90 7.82
N ILE A 401 52.19 -98.11 8.38
CA ILE A 401 52.39 -98.36 9.83
C ILE A 401 53.69 -97.72 10.32
N GLN A 402 54.82 -97.98 9.65
CA GLN A 402 56.13 -97.42 10.02
C GLN A 402 56.17 -95.89 9.89
N ARG A 403 55.45 -95.33 8.91
CA ARG A 403 55.27 -93.88 8.75
C ARG A 403 54.56 -93.26 9.96
N TYR A 404 53.50 -93.90 10.45
CA TYR A 404 52.74 -93.43 11.60
C TYR A 404 53.56 -93.51 12.91
N GLU A 405 54.24 -94.63 13.15
CA GLU A 405 55.11 -94.80 14.34
C GLU A 405 56.21 -93.75 14.42
N LYS A 406 56.86 -93.45 13.29
CA LYS A 406 57.89 -92.40 13.19
C LYS A 406 57.33 -91.00 13.47
N ALA A 407 56.07 -90.74 13.08
CA ALA A 407 55.40 -89.46 13.35
C ALA A 407 55.04 -89.31 14.84
N GLU A 408 54.43 -90.33 15.45
CA GLU A 408 54.10 -90.31 16.88
C GLU A 408 55.35 -90.19 17.78
N LYS A 409 56.47 -90.84 17.41
CA LYS A 409 57.74 -90.63 18.12
C LYS A 409 58.22 -89.17 18.02
N ALA A 410 58.23 -88.60 16.82
CA ALA A 410 58.65 -87.21 16.62
C ALA A 410 57.73 -86.19 17.35
N LYS A 411 56.43 -86.51 17.51
CA LYS A 411 55.49 -85.77 18.35
C LYS A 411 55.91 -85.85 19.83
N ALA A 412 56.15 -87.05 20.36
CA ALA A 412 56.55 -87.27 21.75
C ALA A 412 57.87 -86.57 22.10
N ASP A 413 58.88 -86.68 21.23
CA ASP A 413 60.19 -86.01 21.41
C ASP A 413 60.04 -84.48 21.49
N ALA A 414 59.12 -83.89 20.73
CA ALA A 414 58.86 -82.45 20.73
C ALA A 414 58.03 -81.98 21.95
N ILE A 415 57.08 -82.80 22.42
CA ILE A 415 56.36 -82.55 23.68
C ILE A 415 57.36 -82.51 24.85
N ALA A 416 58.24 -83.50 24.96
CA ALA A 416 59.23 -83.57 26.03
C ALA A 416 60.19 -82.36 26.04
N ALA A 417 60.55 -81.84 24.85
CA ALA A 417 61.34 -80.61 24.72
C ALA A 417 60.59 -79.36 25.21
N ALA A 418 59.27 -79.28 24.97
CA ALA A 418 58.43 -78.20 25.49
C ALA A 418 58.23 -78.30 27.02
N GLU A 419 57.88 -79.48 27.54
CA GLU A 419 57.71 -79.74 28.98
C GLU A 419 58.98 -79.42 29.79
N SER A 420 60.15 -79.82 29.29
CA SER A 420 61.45 -79.55 29.91
C SER A 420 61.75 -78.04 30.04
N LYS A 421 61.35 -77.24 29.05
CA LYS A 421 61.50 -75.77 29.09
C LYS A 421 60.37 -75.05 29.83
N LEU A 422 59.18 -75.63 29.91
CA LEU A 422 58.08 -75.16 30.78
C LEU A 422 58.46 -75.27 32.26
N ALA A 423 59.13 -76.36 32.65
CA ALA A 423 59.53 -76.64 34.04
C ALA A 423 60.52 -75.62 34.65
N VAL A 424 61.11 -74.72 33.86
CA VAL A 424 62.08 -73.70 34.32
C VAL A 424 61.54 -72.25 34.24
N LEU A 425 60.25 -72.06 33.99
CA LEU A 425 59.60 -70.73 34.00
C LEU A 425 59.55 -70.13 35.42
N LYS A 426 60.08 -68.91 35.58
CA LYS A 426 60.31 -68.29 36.90
C LYS A 426 59.20 -67.35 37.39
N TYR A 427 58.32 -66.87 36.52
CA TYR A 427 57.46 -65.70 36.75
C TYR A 427 55.97 -66.02 36.55
N THR A 428 55.54 -67.19 37.03
CA THR A 428 54.19 -67.74 36.87
C THR A 428 53.15 -67.16 37.85
N GLY A 429 53.57 -66.37 38.84
CA GLY A 429 52.70 -65.75 39.84
C GLY A 429 52.28 -64.32 39.52
N THR A 430 51.05 -63.95 39.89
CA THR A 430 50.57 -62.55 39.81
C THR A 430 51.42 -61.65 40.71
N GLY A 431 51.91 -60.52 40.18
CA GLY A 431 52.83 -59.61 40.85
C GLY A 431 54.29 -60.07 40.89
N SER A 432 54.69 -61.10 40.13
CA SER A 432 56.08 -61.60 40.11
C SER A 432 57.02 -60.77 39.24
N ILE A 433 56.50 -60.15 38.18
CA ILE A 433 57.25 -59.24 37.30
C ILE A 433 57.22 -57.83 37.91
N LYS A 434 58.16 -57.54 38.80
CA LYS A 434 58.24 -56.27 39.55
C LYS A 434 59.18 -55.23 38.95
N THR A 435 59.96 -55.60 37.93
CA THR A 435 60.94 -54.70 37.30
C THR A 435 61.04 -54.94 35.80
N LYS A 436 61.50 -53.91 35.07
CA LYS A 436 61.85 -53.97 33.65
C LYS A 436 62.96 -54.99 33.32
N GLY A 437 63.76 -55.40 34.32
CA GLY A 437 64.70 -56.52 34.21
C GLY A 437 63.98 -57.86 34.19
N ASN A 438 63.13 -58.11 35.20
CA ASN A 438 62.29 -59.31 35.30
C ASN A 438 61.43 -59.49 34.03
N TRP A 439 60.85 -58.40 33.52
CA TRP A 439 60.03 -58.43 32.31
C TRP A 439 60.82 -58.91 31.09
N LYS A 440 62.04 -58.37 30.85
CA LYS A 440 62.89 -58.83 29.75
C LYS A 440 63.21 -60.32 29.86
N GLU A 441 63.60 -60.78 31.05
CA GLU A 441 63.92 -62.20 31.27
C GLU A 441 62.69 -63.09 31.05
N ALA A 442 61.54 -62.71 31.60
CA ALA A 442 60.28 -63.42 31.43
C ALA A 442 59.86 -63.53 29.96
N THR A 443 59.96 -62.44 29.19
CA THR A 443 59.61 -62.39 27.77
C THR A 443 60.56 -63.24 26.91
N THR A 444 61.87 -63.27 27.22
CA THR A 444 62.82 -64.20 26.56
C THR A 444 62.48 -65.66 26.86
N GLN A 445 62.25 -66.03 28.13
CA GLN A 445 61.85 -67.39 28.52
C GLN A 445 60.57 -67.84 27.78
N ILE A 446 59.55 -66.98 27.76
CA ILE A 446 58.27 -67.21 27.07
C ILE A 446 58.46 -67.37 25.56
N THR A 447 59.31 -66.56 24.92
CA THR A 447 59.58 -66.66 23.48
C THR A 447 60.24 -67.99 23.10
N GLU A 448 61.17 -68.49 23.93
CA GLU A 448 61.76 -69.82 23.74
C GLU A 448 60.73 -70.95 23.93
N VAL A 449 59.92 -70.89 24.99
CA VAL A 449 58.90 -71.90 25.30
C VAL A 449 57.82 -71.95 24.22
N GLN A 450 57.29 -70.80 23.79
CA GLN A 450 56.27 -70.69 22.74
C GLN A 450 56.75 -71.37 21.44
N LYS A 451 57.99 -71.12 21.02
CA LYS A 451 58.59 -71.75 19.84
C LYS A 451 58.64 -73.29 19.92
N LEU A 452 58.85 -73.85 21.11
CA LEU A 452 58.86 -75.30 21.33
C LEU A 452 57.44 -75.89 21.40
N ILE A 453 56.49 -75.17 22.02
CA ILE A 453 55.06 -75.51 21.99
C ILE A 453 54.54 -75.52 20.54
N ASP A 454 54.94 -74.57 19.70
CA ASP A 454 54.53 -74.51 18.30
C ASP A 454 55.15 -75.62 17.45
N GLU A 455 56.41 -75.97 17.67
CA GLU A 455 57.06 -77.09 16.98
C GLU A 455 56.48 -78.46 17.43
N ALA A 456 56.00 -78.59 18.67
CA ALA A 456 55.23 -79.75 19.13
C ALA A 456 53.83 -79.78 18.48
N LYS A 457 53.11 -78.65 18.46
CA LYS A 457 51.79 -78.52 17.82
C LYS A 457 51.84 -78.83 16.32
N LYS A 458 52.87 -78.35 15.63
CA LYS A 458 53.17 -78.64 14.22
C LYS A 458 53.44 -80.13 13.94
N LYS A 459 53.81 -80.92 14.95
CA LYS A 459 53.96 -82.38 14.89
C LYS A 459 52.71 -83.13 15.38
N GLY A 460 51.60 -82.43 15.60
CA GLY A 460 50.31 -83.02 15.97
C GLY A 460 50.07 -83.13 17.48
N ALA A 461 50.83 -82.43 18.32
CA ALA A 461 50.46 -82.25 19.72
C ALA A 461 49.29 -81.26 19.87
N VAL A 462 48.34 -81.57 20.75
CA VAL A 462 47.36 -80.59 21.24
C VAL A 462 47.84 -79.99 22.56
N SER A 463 47.28 -78.85 23.01
CA SER A 463 47.71 -78.21 24.27
C SER A 463 47.63 -79.14 25.49
N THR A 464 46.65 -80.05 25.53
CA THR A 464 46.49 -81.06 26.59
C THR A 464 47.55 -82.17 26.58
N ASP A 465 48.34 -82.29 25.51
CA ASP A 465 49.46 -83.25 25.45
C ASP A 465 50.72 -82.71 26.14
N ILE A 466 50.76 -81.42 26.54
CA ILE A 466 51.94 -80.72 27.07
C ILE A 466 51.68 -80.27 28.51
N LYS A 467 52.29 -80.92 29.50
CA LYS A 467 52.12 -80.58 30.92
C LYS A 467 52.77 -79.24 31.26
N GLY A 468 52.15 -78.51 32.18
CA GLY A 468 52.64 -77.22 32.70
C GLY A 468 52.31 -76.01 31.81
N ILE A 469 51.57 -76.19 30.71
CA ILE A 469 51.19 -75.10 29.80
C ILE A 469 50.40 -73.98 30.49
N ASP A 470 49.60 -74.30 31.52
CA ASP A 470 48.88 -73.31 32.34
C ASP A 470 49.83 -72.31 33.03
N GLY A 471 51.03 -72.75 33.41
CA GLY A 471 52.06 -71.88 34.00
C GLY A 471 52.67 -70.91 32.98
N PHE A 472 52.77 -71.33 31.73
CA PHE A 472 53.16 -70.46 30.61
C PHE A 472 52.06 -69.42 30.33
N GLU A 473 50.79 -69.81 30.29
CA GLU A 473 49.69 -68.87 30.11
C GLU A 473 49.60 -67.86 31.27
N ALA A 474 49.86 -68.29 32.51
CA ALA A 474 49.93 -67.40 33.67
C ALA A 474 51.09 -66.39 33.57
N GLN A 475 52.31 -66.83 33.20
CA GLN A 475 53.44 -65.92 33.00
C GLN A 475 53.23 -64.98 31.80
N GLN A 476 52.55 -65.43 30.73
CA GLN A 476 52.19 -64.58 29.59
C GLN A 476 51.17 -63.50 29.97
N GLN A 477 50.16 -63.84 30.79
CA GLN A 477 49.23 -62.84 31.32
C GLN A 477 49.95 -61.81 32.20
N GLU A 478 50.93 -62.21 33.00
CA GLU A 478 51.69 -61.29 33.85
C GLU A 478 52.62 -60.36 33.05
N ILE A 479 53.25 -60.86 31.97
CA ILE A 479 53.97 -60.02 30.98
C ILE A 479 53.03 -58.97 30.40
N ASN A 480 51.86 -59.39 29.91
CA ASN A 480 50.87 -58.49 29.30
C ASN A 480 50.36 -57.42 30.28
N ARG A 481 50.21 -57.77 31.57
CA ARG A 481 49.87 -56.81 32.64
C ARG A 481 50.99 -55.80 32.86
N TYR A 482 52.25 -56.23 32.94
CA TYR A 482 53.39 -55.33 33.12
C TYR A 482 53.54 -54.36 31.94
N GLU A 483 53.42 -54.85 30.70
CA GLU A 483 53.43 -54.00 29.50
C GLU A 483 52.27 -53.00 29.48
N THR A 484 51.07 -53.42 29.86
CA THR A 484 49.91 -52.53 29.96
C THR A 484 50.11 -51.46 31.04
N ALA A 485 50.75 -51.80 32.16
CA ALA A 485 51.04 -50.88 33.25
C ALA A 485 52.13 -49.86 32.89
N GLU A 486 53.27 -50.30 32.35
CA GLU A 486 54.34 -49.41 31.86
C GLU A 486 53.84 -48.52 30.72
N LYS A 487 53.03 -49.06 29.79
CA LYS A 487 52.43 -48.25 28.73
C LYS A 487 51.45 -47.21 29.30
N ALA A 488 50.57 -47.59 30.22
CA ALA A 488 49.68 -46.63 30.87
C ALA A 488 50.42 -45.56 31.69
N LYS A 489 51.58 -45.90 32.28
CA LYS A 489 52.49 -44.94 32.90
C LYS A 489 53.12 -44.00 31.86
N ALA A 490 53.64 -44.54 30.75
CA ALA A 490 54.26 -43.75 29.67
C ALA A 490 53.24 -42.81 28.98
N ASP A 491 52.08 -43.32 28.60
CA ASP A 491 50.98 -42.56 28.00
C ASP A 491 50.53 -41.42 28.94
N ALA A 492 50.47 -41.66 30.26
CA ALA A 492 50.15 -40.63 31.25
C ALA A 492 51.28 -39.60 31.43
N ILE A 493 52.55 -40.03 31.42
CA ILE A 493 53.72 -39.13 31.45
C ILE A 493 53.73 -38.22 30.23
N ASP A 494 53.50 -38.75 29.02
CA ASP A 494 53.56 -37.96 27.79
C ASP A 494 52.32 -37.06 27.62
N ALA A 495 51.14 -37.49 28.13
CA ALA A 495 50.00 -36.59 28.31
C ALA A 495 50.33 -35.43 29.27
N ALA A 496 50.96 -35.71 30.42
CA ALA A 496 51.38 -34.69 31.37
C ALA A 496 52.44 -33.74 30.77
N LYS A 497 53.47 -34.26 30.08
CA LYS A 497 54.46 -33.45 29.35
C LYS A 497 53.82 -32.59 28.28
N SER A 498 52.86 -33.11 27.52
CA SER A 498 52.12 -32.37 26.50
C SER A 498 51.36 -31.18 27.11
N LYS A 499 50.66 -31.40 28.23
CA LYS A 499 49.97 -30.32 28.94
C LYS A 499 50.93 -29.32 29.60
N LEU A 500 52.04 -29.77 30.17
CA LEU A 500 53.09 -28.90 30.73
C LEU A 500 53.83 -28.08 29.67
N ALA A 501 54.01 -28.63 28.46
CA ALA A 501 54.61 -27.93 27.33
C ALA A 501 53.66 -26.85 26.76
N ALA A 502 52.34 -27.11 26.80
CA ALA A 502 51.28 -26.18 26.39
C ALA A 502 50.92 -25.10 27.42
N LEU A 503 51.74 -24.92 28.48
CA LEU A 503 51.67 -23.78 29.39
C LEU A 503 52.34 -22.56 28.74
N ASP A 504 51.59 -21.85 27.90
CA ASP A 504 52.08 -20.70 27.11
C ASP A 504 52.32 -19.43 27.95
N PHE A 505 51.64 -19.28 29.10
CA PHE A 505 51.68 -18.09 29.94
C PHE A 505 52.78 -18.15 31.02
N PHE A 506 53.87 -18.87 30.77
CA PHE A 506 55.03 -18.97 31.68
C PHE A 506 55.90 -17.70 31.71
N LYS A 507 55.65 -16.71 30.83
CA LYS A 507 56.41 -15.45 30.78
C LYS A 507 55.77 -14.40 31.69
N LEU A 508 56.62 -13.65 32.40
CA LEU A 508 56.20 -12.54 33.26
C LEU A 508 55.45 -11.48 32.45
N ASN A 509 54.23 -11.14 32.88
CA ASN A 509 53.29 -10.21 32.20
C ASN A 509 52.75 -10.73 30.85
N SER A 510 52.56 -12.05 30.75
CA SER A 510 51.90 -12.69 29.60
C SER A 510 50.37 -12.66 29.70
N ILE A 511 49.81 -12.73 30.91
CA ILE A 511 48.36 -12.57 31.13
C ILE A 511 48.03 -11.07 31.11
N LYS A 512 47.20 -10.64 30.15
CA LYS A 512 46.93 -9.21 29.87
C LYS A 512 45.46 -8.79 29.96
N ASN A 513 44.53 -9.73 29.90
CA ASN A 513 43.08 -9.53 29.95
C ASN A 513 42.40 -10.77 30.54
N GLN A 514 41.10 -10.68 30.84
CA GLN A 514 40.33 -11.79 31.44
C GLN A 514 40.41 -13.08 30.63
N LYS A 515 40.31 -13.01 29.29
CA LYS A 515 40.37 -14.22 28.46
C LYS A 515 41.71 -14.93 28.61
N ASN A 516 42.82 -14.19 28.69
CA ASN A 516 44.12 -14.79 28.99
C ASN A 516 44.19 -15.38 30.40
N LEU A 517 43.48 -14.82 31.39
CA LEU A 517 43.38 -15.42 32.72
C LEU A 517 42.59 -16.73 32.67
N ASP A 518 41.43 -16.74 32.02
CA ASP A 518 40.57 -17.92 31.86
C ASP A 518 41.30 -19.04 31.09
N ASP A 519 41.96 -18.67 29.97
CA ASP A 519 42.81 -19.58 29.18
C ASP A 519 43.95 -20.14 30.06
N ALA A 520 44.66 -19.28 30.80
CA ALA A 520 45.81 -19.68 31.63
C ALA A 520 45.41 -20.52 32.85
N GLN A 521 44.28 -20.22 33.51
CA GLN A 521 43.70 -21.02 34.60
C GLN A 521 43.24 -22.38 34.09
N SER A 522 42.60 -22.43 32.91
CA SER A 522 42.18 -23.68 32.25
C SER A 522 43.38 -24.56 31.86
N GLN A 523 44.42 -23.97 31.27
CA GLN A 523 45.70 -24.63 30.99
C GLN A 523 46.37 -25.14 32.27
N TYR A 524 46.51 -24.28 33.30
CA TYR A 524 47.13 -24.63 34.59
C TYR A 524 46.38 -25.79 35.27
N LYS A 525 45.05 -25.73 35.31
CA LYS A 525 44.20 -26.80 35.86
C LYS A 525 44.42 -28.11 35.10
N GLY A 526 44.29 -28.09 33.77
CA GLY A 526 44.43 -29.29 32.95
C GLY A 526 45.85 -29.90 32.97
N ALA A 527 46.89 -29.07 33.15
CA ALA A 527 48.26 -29.53 33.33
C ALA A 527 48.47 -30.14 34.74
N LYS A 528 47.93 -29.51 35.79
CA LYS A 528 47.97 -30.03 37.16
C LYS A 528 47.25 -31.38 37.28
N GLU A 529 46.04 -31.48 36.72
CA GLU A 529 45.26 -32.72 36.69
C GLU A 529 45.99 -33.85 35.94
N ALA A 530 46.62 -33.55 34.80
CA ALA A 530 47.42 -34.53 34.06
C ALA A 530 48.68 -34.98 34.82
N VAL A 531 49.34 -34.06 35.54
CA VAL A 531 50.51 -34.39 36.37
C VAL A 531 50.16 -35.27 37.57
N GLU A 532 49.08 -34.97 38.29
CA GLU A 532 48.64 -35.83 39.41
C GLU A 532 48.16 -37.20 38.90
N ALA A 533 47.54 -37.27 37.72
CA ALA A 533 47.21 -38.54 37.07
C ALA A 533 48.46 -39.36 36.71
N ALA A 534 49.53 -38.72 36.23
CA ALA A 534 50.81 -39.40 35.96
C ALA A 534 51.48 -39.89 37.26
N LYS A 535 51.52 -39.07 38.31
CA LYS A 535 52.02 -39.48 39.65
C LYS A 535 51.24 -40.69 40.20
N ALA A 536 49.92 -40.70 40.06
CA ALA A 536 49.06 -41.82 40.44
C ALA A 536 49.28 -43.10 39.60
N LYS A 537 50.03 -43.03 38.49
CA LYS A 537 50.53 -44.18 37.71
C LYS A 537 52.02 -44.45 37.95
N GLY A 538 52.60 -43.92 39.04
CA GLY A 538 53.97 -44.17 39.44
C GLY A 538 55.02 -43.37 38.67
N ALA A 539 54.64 -42.26 38.03
CA ALA A 539 55.60 -41.31 37.47
C ALA A 539 56.30 -40.51 38.58
N LEU A 540 57.63 -40.39 38.49
CA LEU A 540 58.41 -39.49 39.34
C LEU A 540 58.39 -38.06 38.77
N VAL A 541 58.67 -37.06 39.61
CA VAL A 541 58.81 -35.66 39.14
C VAL A 541 59.91 -35.53 38.09
N LEU A 542 60.96 -36.35 38.17
CA LEU A 542 62.02 -36.43 37.16
C LEU A 542 61.50 -36.88 35.78
N ASP A 543 60.51 -37.80 35.74
CA ASP A 543 59.94 -38.34 34.50
C ASP A 543 59.21 -37.25 33.67
N LEU A 544 58.76 -36.18 34.34
CA LEU A 544 58.06 -35.03 33.74
C LEU A 544 59.02 -33.94 33.22
N GLY A 545 60.28 -33.96 33.66
CA GLY A 545 61.33 -33.03 33.26
C GLY A 545 61.13 -31.57 33.69
N LEU A 546 62.03 -30.69 33.21
CA LEU A 546 62.08 -29.27 33.58
C LEU A 546 60.78 -28.49 33.32
N ASN A 547 59.89 -28.99 32.45
CA ASN A 547 58.61 -28.35 32.19
C ASN A 547 57.65 -28.39 33.39
N TYR A 548 57.87 -29.26 34.38
CA TYR A 548 57.10 -29.24 35.64
C TYR A 548 57.19 -27.88 36.36
N LEU A 549 58.37 -27.23 36.33
CA LEU A 549 58.59 -25.90 36.92
C LEU A 549 57.74 -24.79 36.27
N ARG A 550 57.26 -24.98 35.04
CA ARG A 550 56.34 -24.03 34.38
C ARG A 550 54.97 -24.00 35.03
N LEU A 551 54.55 -25.09 35.68
CA LEU A 551 53.26 -25.18 36.35
C LEU A 551 53.20 -24.17 37.51
N ASP A 552 54.21 -24.19 38.39
CA ASP A 552 54.30 -23.28 39.52
C ASP A 552 54.52 -21.82 39.07
N ALA A 553 55.32 -21.60 38.02
CA ALA A 553 55.51 -20.28 37.42
C ALA A 553 54.20 -19.68 36.87
N GLN A 554 53.40 -20.46 36.14
CA GLN A 554 52.10 -19.99 35.62
C GLN A 554 51.07 -19.80 36.75
N GLY A 555 51.13 -20.58 37.83
CA GLY A 555 50.34 -20.34 39.04
C GLY A 555 50.65 -19.00 39.72
N LEU A 556 51.93 -18.59 39.75
CA LEU A 556 52.36 -17.28 40.25
C LEU A 556 51.94 -16.13 39.31
N GLU A 557 51.99 -16.33 37.99
CA GLU A 557 51.53 -15.37 36.99
C GLU A 557 50.02 -15.07 37.14
N ILE A 558 49.20 -16.12 37.27
CA ILE A 558 47.75 -16.04 37.55
C ILE A 558 47.48 -15.20 38.81
N LYS A 559 48.14 -15.52 39.92
CA LYS A 559 47.98 -14.81 41.21
C LYS A 559 48.42 -13.34 41.13
N ARG A 560 49.49 -13.01 40.39
CA ARG A 560 49.87 -11.60 40.17
C ARG A 560 48.84 -10.87 39.33
N TYR A 561 48.29 -11.50 38.29
CA TYR A 561 47.25 -10.88 37.47
C TYR A 561 45.98 -10.58 38.28
N GLU A 562 45.50 -11.53 39.10
CA GLU A 562 44.36 -11.34 40.01
C GLU A 562 44.61 -10.19 41.00
N THR A 563 45.83 -10.07 41.52
CA THR A 563 46.25 -8.95 42.37
C THR A 563 46.20 -7.61 41.61
N VAL A 564 46.71 -7.56 40.38
CA VAL A 564 46.73 -6.34 39.53
C VAL A 564 45.32 -5.96 39.02
N LYS A 565 44.40 -6.93 38.87
CA LYS A 565 42.98 -6.72 38.63
C LYS A 565 42.30 -6.10 39.85
N SER A 566 42.53 -6.67 41.04
CA SER A 566 41.99 -6.15 42.32
C SER A 566 42.43 -4.70 42.59
N ILE A 567 43.71 -4.39 42.38
CA ILE A 567 44.23 -3.02 42.50
C ILE A 567 43.53 -2.08 41.51
N ALA A 568 43.33 -2.48 40.25
CA ALA A 568 42.63 -1.65 39.27
C ALA A 568 41.15 -1.40 39.64
N ILE A 569 40.45 -2.41 40.17
CA ILE A 569 39.08 -2.27 40.68
C ILE A 569 39.03 -1.29 41.86
N GLN A 570 40.03 -1.30 42.76
CA GLN A 570 40.09 -0.35 43.87
C GLN A 570 40.42 1.08 43.41
N SER A 571 41.29 1.25 42.41
CA SER A 571 41.52 2.56 41.77
C SER A 571 40.25 3.09 41.10
N ALA A 572 39.52 2.23 40.38
CA ALA A 572 38.22 2.57 39.79
C ALA A 572 37.19 2.96 40.85
N LYS A 573 37.03 2.18 41.93
CA LYS A 573 36.17 2.53 43.08
C LYS A 573 36.52 3.86 43.72
N THR A 574 37.82 4.16 43.84
CA THR A 574 38.31 5.41 44.41
C THR A 574 37.94 6.60 43.53
N ALA A 575 38.16 6.50 42.21
CA ALA A 575 37.80 7.54 41.26
C ALA A 575 36.26 7.70 41.11
N LEU A 576 35.49 6.60 41.10
CA LEU A 576 34.02 6.63 41.12
C LEU A 576 33.47 7.29 42.39
N LYS A 577 34.16 7.18 43.53
CA LYS A 577 33.81 7.89 44.77
C LYS A 577 34.15 9.39 44.72
N GLN A 578 35.00 9.83 43.79
CA GLN A 578 35.37 11.24 43.58
C GLN A 578 34.44 11.97 42.59
N LEU A 579 33.42 11.29 42.04
CA LEU A 579 32.38 11.88 41.18
C LEU A 579 31.42 12.76 42.01
N GLY A 580 31.77 14.04 42.16
CA GLY A 580 31.04 15.01 42.98
C GLY A 580 29.80 15.63 42.31
N PHE A 581 29.60 15.36 41.02
CA PHE A 581 28.56 15.99 40.18
C PHE A 581 27.62 14.95 39.54
N ALA A 582 27.38 13.84 40.26
CA ALA A 582 26.45 12.79 39.86
C ALA A 582 24.98 13.08 40.23
N GLY A 583 24.70 14.20 40.90
CA GLY A 583 23.35 14.64 41.24
C GLY A 583 22.76 15.57 40.17
N GLU A 584 21.45 15.49 39.96
CA GLU A 584 20.72 16.38 39.06
C GLU A 584 20.89 17.85 39.48
N ASN A 585 21.20 18.72 38.52
CA ASN A 585 21.46 20.16 38.74
C ASN A 585 22.67 20.48 39.66
N SER A 586 23.61 19.54 39.81
CA SER A 586 24.87 19.76 40.54
C SER A 586 25.92 20.58 39.76
N ILE A 587 25.87 20.56 38.42
CA ILE A 587 26.69 21.44 37.57
C ILE A 587 25.94 22.75 37.37
N LYS A 588 26.52 23.84 37.91
CA LYS A 588 25.88 25.16 38.04
C LYS A 588 26.62 26.29 37.31
N ASN A 589 27.85 26.03 36.85
CA ASN A 589 28.71 26.98 36.14
C ASN A 589 29.82 26.22 35.40
N ASP A 590 30.56 26.92 34.54
CA ASP A 590 31.59 26.31 33.68
C ASP A 590 32.80 25.76 34.45
N ASN A 591 33.05 26.24 35.68
CA ASN A 591 34.08 25.66 36.54
C ASN A 591 33.60 24.32 37.13
N HIS A 592 32.32 24.19 37.51
CA HIS A 592 31.73 22.89 37.83
C HIS A 592 31.82 21.95 36.61
N LEU A 593 31.54 22.44 35.39
CA LEU A 593 31.64 21.64 34.17
C LEU A 593 33.07 21.13 33.92
N LYS A 594 34.08 22.00 34.05
CA LYS A 594 35.50 21.63 33.91
C LYS A 594 35.92 20.57 34.94
N ILE A 595 35.56 20.75 36.21
CA ILE A 595 35.88 19.81 37.30
C ILE A 595 35.12 18.49 37.10
N ALA A 596 33.82 18.55 36.75
CA ALA A 596 33.00 17.38 36.50
C ALA A 596 33.53 16.55 35.32
N LYS A 597 33.96 17.20 34.23
CA LYS A 597 34.62 16.54 33.08
C LYS A 597 35.95 15.91 33.48
N ALA A 598 36.77 16.59 34.28
CA ALA A 598 38.05 16.04 34.76
C ALA A 598 37.84 14.81 35.66
N GLN A 599 36.93 14.89 36.63
CA GLN A 599 36.54 13.76 37.49
C GLN A 599 35.96 12.61 36.68
N TYR A 600 35.05 12.90 35.74
CA TYR A 600 34.46 11.90 34.86
C TYR A 600 35.52 11.20 34.01
N TYR A 601 36.43 11.94 33.39
CA TYR A 601 37.52 11.37 32.59
C TYR A 601 38.45 10.48 33.43
N VAL A 602 38.81 10.92 34.64
CA VAL A 602 39.65 10.12 35.56
C VAL A 602 38.92 8.85 36.01
N ALA A 603 37.64 8.93 36.36
CA ALA A 603 36.83 7.77 36.74
C ALA A 603 36.59 6.81 35.58
N GLN A 604 36.27 7.33 34.39
CA GLN A 604 36.12 6.57 33.16
C GLN A 604 37.40 5.83 32.81
N LYS A 605 38.57 6.51 32.83
CA LYS A 605 39.86 5.87 32.53
C LYS A 605 40.28 4.86 33.58
N ALA A 606 39.94 5.06 34.86
CA ALA A 606 40.15 4.07 35.90
C ALA A 606 39.25 2.84 35.74
N VAL A 607 37.98 3.02 35.35
CA VAL A 607 37.05 1.94 35.00
C VAL A 607 37.54 1.18 33.76
N GLU A 608 37.83 1.87 32.64
CA GLU A 608 38.39 1.26 31.42
C GLU A 608 39.65 0.42 31.72
N ALA A 609 40.56 0.92 32.57
CA ALA A 609 41.78 0.22 32.96
C ALA A 609 41.53 -1.00 33.88
N ALA A 610 40.36 -1.11 34.50
CA ALA A 610 39.91 -2.28 35.26
C ALA A 610 39.10 -3.25 34.38
N GLU A 611 38.23 -2.76 33.49
CA GLU A 611 37.48 -3.55 32.51
C GLU A 611 38.39 -4.23 31.49
N ALA A 612 39.44 -3.53 31.03
CA ALA A 612 40.52 -4.13 30.23
C ALA A 612 41.23 -5.29 30.96
N LYS A 613 41.21 -5.28 32.30
CA LYS A 613 41.69 -6.35 33.18
C LYS A 613 40.60 -7.34 33.60
N GLY A 614 39.39 -7.25 33.04
CA GLY A 614 38.30 -8.18 33.27
C GLY A 614 37.33 -7.82 34.39
N ALA A 615 37.38 -6.60 34.93
CA ALA A 615 36.34 -6.15 35.84
C ALA A 615 34.99 -6.03 35.11
N VAL A 616 33.89 -6.28 35.83
CA VAL A 616 32.51 -6.07 35.34
C VAL A 616 31.81 -5.02 36.19
N ALA A 617 30.69 -4.46 35.71
CA ALA A 617 29.94 -3.41 36.41
C ALA A 617 29.65 -3.71 37.90
N LEU A 618 29.35 -4.98 38.23
CA LEU A 618 29.13 -5.44 39.61
C LEU A 618 30.38 -5.34 40.51
N ASP A 619 31.59 -5.49 39.96
CA ASP A 619 32.83 -5.41 40.73
C ASP A 619 33.04 -4.03 41.34
N PHE A 620 32.53 -2.98 40.69
CA PHE A 620 32.64 -1.58 41.13
C PHE A 620 31.62 -1.19 42.22
N GLY A 621 30.52 -1.93 42.36
CA GLY A 621 29.46 -1.66 43.33
C GLY A 621 28.55 -0.47 42.96
N THR A 622 27.76 0.01 43.92
CA THR A 622 26.71 1.02 43.72
C THR A 622 27.19 2.32 43.07
N ASN A 623 28.43 2.73 43.33
CA ASN A 623 28.98 3.98 42.79
C ASN A 623 29.20 3.96 41.28
N TYR A 624 29.05 2.80 40.61
CA TYR A 624 29.15 2.71 39.16
C TYR A 624 28.07 3.56 38.44
N SER A 625 26.85 3.64 38.98
CA SER A 625 25.79 4.48 38.40
C SER A 625 26.10 5.97 38.45
N ASN A 626 26.99 6.41 39.35
CA ASN A 626 27.42 7.80 39.44
C ASN A 626 28.19 8.24 38.20
N LEU A 627 28.85 7.33 37.48
CA LEU A 627 29.59 7.62 36.24
C LEU A 627 28.62 8.00 35.11
N GLU A 628 27.54 7.24 34.95
CA GLU A 628 26.47 7.54 34.00
C GLU A 628 25.68 8.79 34.41
N ALA A 629 25.35 8.92 35.69
CA ALA A 629 24.64 10.09 36.21
C ALA A 629 25.44 11.39 36.03
N GLN A 630 26.76 11.39 36.31
CA GLN A 630 27.62 12.57 36.08
C GLN A 630 27.81 12.84 34.58
N GLN A 631 27.87 11.83 33.71
CA GLN A 631 27.87 12.06 32.25
C GLN A 631 26.55 12.67 31.76
N ASN A 632 25.41 12.22 32.30
CA ASN A 632 24.11 12.77 31.97
C ASN A 632 23.96 14.22 32.46
N GLU A 633 24.45 14.54 33.65
CA GLU A 633 24.48 15.90 34.21
C GLU A 633 25.44 16.84 33.45
N ILE A 634 26.62 16.36 33.04
CA ILE A 634 27.53 17.06 32.10
C ILE A 634 26.77 17.35 30.80
N SER A 635 26.12 16.34 30.21
CA SER A 635 25.39 16.46 28.95
C SER A 635 24.19 17.41 29.07
N ARG A 636 23.49 17.42 30.22
CA ARG A 636 22.40 18.35 30.54
C ARG A 636 22.91 19.79 30.58
N TYR A 637 24.00 20.05 31.30
CA TYR A 637 24.57 21.39 31.42
C TYR A 637 25.13 21.87 30.07
N GLU A 638 25.83 21.03 29.30
CA GLU A 638 26.30 21.38 27.96
C GLU A 638 25.14 21.65 27.00
N ALA A 639 24.07 20.87 27.05
CA ALA A 639 22.86 21.14 26.27
C ALA A 639 22.15 22.43 26.70
N ALA A 640 22.15 22.77 27.99
CA ALA A 640 21.59 24.02 28.50
C ALA A 640 22.42 25.24 28.06
N VAL A 641 23.75 25.20 28.19
CA VAL A 641 24.65 26.25 27.70
C VAL A 641 24.57 26.40 26.19
N LYS A 642 24.50 25.28 25.43
CA LYS A 642 24.28 25.35 23.99
C LYS A 642 22.91 25.93 23.64
N ALA A 643 21.84 25.54 24.33
CA ALA A 643 20.50 26.09 24.09
C ALA A 643 20.41 27.59 24.42
N LYS A 644 21.11 28.06 25.47
CA LYS A 644 21.31 29.49 25.75
C LYS A 644 22.03 30.18 24.61
N LEU A 645 23.17 29.65 24.15
CA LEU A 645 23.95 30.24 23.07
C LEU A 645 23.21 30.22 21.71
N ASP A 646 22.50 29.14 21.39
CA ASP A 646 21.66 29.03 20.20
C ASP A 646 20.52 30.07 20.23
N ALA A 647 19.90 30.28 21.40
CA ALA A 647 18.86 31.30 21.58
C ALA A 647 19.42 32.73 21.52
N ILE A 648 20.60 32.99 22.10
CA ILE A 648 21.32 34.27 21.95
C ILE A 648 21.61 34.52 20.47
N ASN A 649 22.17 33.55 19.73
CA ASN A 649 22.46 33.71 18.30
C ASN A 649 21.18 33.94 17.47
N ALA A 650 20.06 33.32 17.83
CA ALA A 650 18.77 33.55 17.18
C ALA A 650 18.23 34.96 17.48
N ALA A 651 18.38 35.45 18.72
CA ALA A 651 18.04 36.80 19.12
C ALA A 651 18.95 37.84 18.43
N GLU A 652 20.27 37.71 18.50
CA GLU A 652 21.25 38.56 17.79
C GLU A 652 20.95 38.62 16.29
N LYS A 653 20.58 37.48 15.67
CA LYS A 653 20.15 37.49 14.27
C LYS A 653 18.87 38.30 14.08
N LYS A 654 17.79 38.04 14.83
CA LYS A 654 16.53 38.79 14.67
C LYS A 654 16.68 40.28 14.97
N LEU A 655 17.59 40.64 15.89
CA LEU A 655 18.01 42.03 16.15
C LEU A 655 18.83 42.60 14.98
N SER A 656 19.67 41.79 14.31
CA SER A 656 20.35 42.22 13.08
C SER A 656 19.35 42.44 11.93
N ASP A 657 18.32 41.60 11.82
CA ASP A 657 17.21 41.65 10.86
C ASP A 657 16.18 42.77 11.15
N LEU A 658 16.37 43.59 12.20
CA LEU A 658 15.57 44.80 12.43
C LEU A 658 16.02 45.92 11.49
N ASP A 659 15.10 46.38 10.62
CA ASP A 659 15.33 47.44 9.64
C ASP A 659 14.83 48.82 10.09
N PHE A 660 13.80 48.85 10.96
CA PHE A 660 13.00 50.04 11.28
C PHE A 660 13.31 50.62 12.68
N TYR A 661 14.56 50.49 13.13
CA TYR A 661 15.03 50.97 14.44
C TYR A 661 15.59 52.41 14.43
N LYS A 662 15.57 53.07 13.27
CA LYS A 662 16.04 54.44 13.08
C LYS A 662 14.86 55.40 13.05
N GLU A 663 15.08 56.61 13.56
CA GLU A 663 14.10 57.69 13.48
C GLU A 663 13.69 57.97 12.03
N ASN A 664 12.39 58.10 11.77
CA ASN A 664 11.79 58.31 10.44
C ASN A 664 12.01 57.17 9.44
N SER A 665 12.27 55.94 9.91
CA SER A 665 12.31 54.74 9.06
C SER A 665 10.92 54.14 8.77
N ILE A 666 9.93 54.37 9.65
CA ILE A 666 8.52 54.05 9.39
C ILE A 666 7.83 55.31 8.87
N ASP A 667 7.39 55.26 7.61
CA ASP A 667 6.68 56.37 6.94
C ASP A 667 5.27 56.01 6.46
N ASN A 668 4.87 54.73 6.55
CA ASN A 668 3.55 54.23 6.15
C ASN A 668 3.12 52.97 6.95
N LYS A 669 1.82 52.67 6.97
CA LYS A 669 1.22 51.54 7.71
C LYS A 669 1.67 50.14 7.27
N THR A 670 2.12 49.96 6.01
CA THR A 670 2.72 48.68 5.57
C THR A 670 4.08 48.47 6.23
N LYS A 671 4.92 49.51 6.30
CA LYS A 671 6.16 49.47 7.09
C LYS A 671 5.87 49.30 8.59
N LEU A 672 4.83 49.94 9.13
CA LEU A 672 4.42 49.73 10.53
C LEU A 672 4.10 48.26 10.81
N GLY A 673 3.33 47.61 9.93
CA GLY A 673 3.02 46.17 10.04
C GLY A 673 4.27 45.30 10.00
N THR A 674 5.17 45.53 9.04
CA THR A 674 6.46 44.81 8.97
C THR A 674 7.32 45.08 10.21
N ALA A 675 7.38 46.33 10.69
CA ALA A 675 8.17 46.73 11.84
C ALA A 675 7.64 46.09 13.14
N LYS A 676 6.33 46.02 13.33
CA LYS A 676 5.69 45.31 14.45
C LYS A 676 6.00 43.81 14.39
N ASN A 677 5.81 43.16 13.25
CA ASN A 677 6.14 41.74 13.10
C ASN A 677 7.63 41.46 13.37
N GLN A 678 8.53 42.27 12.83
CA GLN A 678 9.97 42.20 13.12
C GLN A 678 10.27 42.39 14.62
N TYR A 679 9.64 43.38 15.25
CA TYR A 679 9.78 43.67 16.68
C TYR A 679 9.30 42.51 17.55
N ASP A 680 8.11 41.98 17.29
CA ASP A 680 7.52 40.87 18.06
C ASP A 680 8.33 39.58 17.90
N GLU A 681 8.81 39.27 16.69
CA GLU A 681 9.70 38.13 16.45
C GLU A 681 11.05 38.30 17.17
N ALA A 682 11.67 39.49 17.11
CA ALA A 682 12.93 39.76 17.78
C ALA A 682 12.77 39.79 19.31
N LYS A 683 11.68 40.35 19.83
CA LYS A 683 11.35 40.36 21.24
C LYS A 683 11.08 38.95 21.77
N ALA A 684 10.32 38.13 21.05
CA ALA A 684 10.09 36.74 21.42
C ALA A 684 11.40 35.92 21.43
N ALA A 685 12.32 36.17 20.49
CA ALA A 685 13.66 35.56 20.49
C ALA A 685 14.51 36.01 21.69
N VAL A 686 14.51 37.31 22.03
CA VAL A 686 15.18 37.87 23.20
C VAL A 686 14.60 37.29 24.51
N ASP A 687 13.28 37.20 24.63
CA ASP A 687 12.62 36.71 25.84
C ASP A 687 12.81 35.19 26.03
N GLU A 688 12.84 34.39 24.96
CA GLU A 688 13.21 32.97 25.05
C GLU A 688 14.70 32.80 25.38
N ALA A 689 15.60 33.66 24.87
CA ALA A 689 17.01 33.67 25.26
C ALA A 689 17.19 33.99 26.75
N LYS A 690 16.50 35.03 27.26
CA LYS A 690 16.42 35.36 28.69
C LYS A 690 15.92 34.17 29.52
N LYS A 691 14.89 33.47 29.05
CA LYS A 691 14.32 32.26 29.66
C LYS A 691 15.25 31.03 29.59
N LYS A 692 16.29 31.02 28.74
CA LYS A 692 17.43 30.07 28.82
C LYS A 692 18.56 30.56 29.75
N GLY A 693 18.38 31.67 30.45
CA GLY A 693 19.38 32.25 31.36
C GLY A 693 20.39 33.16 30.67
N ALA A 694 20.07 33.76 29.52
CA ALA A 694 20.82 34.91 29.01
C ALA A 694 20.49 36.18 29.81
N VAL A 695 21.50 36.99 30.10
CA VAL A 695 21.32 38.37 30.56
C VAL A 695 21.46 39.33 29.38
N GLU A 696 20.91 40.54 29.49
CA GLU A 696 20.85 41.49 28.36
C GLU A 696 22.22 41.87 27.82
N THR A 697 23.25 41.93 28.67
CA THR A 697 24.65 42.18 28.27
C THR A 697 25.29 41.05 27.45
N GLU A 698 24.63 39.90 27.29
CA GLU A 698 25.06 38.79 26.43
C GLU A 698 24.40 38.81 25.04
N ILE A 699 23.45 39.72 24.77
CA ILE A 699 22.69 39.79 23.51
C ILE A 699 23.01 41.12 22.80
N LYS A 700 23.85 41.09 21.77
CA LYS A 700 24.19 42.29 20.98
C LYS A 700 23.01 42.76 20.12
N GLY A 701 22.91 44.08 19.90
CA GLY A 701 21.86 44.67 19.06
C GLY A 701 20.53 44.88 19.79
N ILE A 702 20.43 44.58 21.08
CA ILE A 702 19.19 44.70 21.86
C ILE A 702 18.71 46.16 21.94
N GLU A 703 19.62 47.13 21.82
CA GLU A 703 19.33 48.55 21.68
C GLU A 703 18.49 48.89 20.43
N LYS A 704 18.61 48.11 19.35
CA LYS A 704 17.75 48.27 18.16
C LYS A 704 16.29 47.91 18.45
N LEU A 705 16.04 46.96 19.36
CA LEU A 705 14.67 46.56 19.72
C LEU A 705 13.93 47.73 20.38
N VAL A 706 14.63 48.46 21.25
CA VAL A 706 14.13 49.70 21.87
C VAL A 706 13.96 50.80 20.81
N GLY A 707 14.94 50.98 19.90
CA GLY A 707 14.82 51.92 18.78
C GLY A 707 13.59 51.66 17.90
N GLN A 708 13.31 50.40 17.56
CA GLN A 708 12.16 50.03 16.74
C GLN A 708 10.83 50.17 17.49
N GLN A 709 10.77 49.88 18.80
CA GLN A 709 9.58 50.21 19.61
C GLN A 709 9.31 51.71 19.63
N ASN A 710 10.34 52.53 19.82
CA ASN A 710 10.18 53.99 19.86
C ASN A 710 9.68 54.53 18.51
N GLU A 711 10.23 54.04 17.39
CA GLU A 711 9.81 54.42 16.04
C GLU A 711 8.40 53.94 15.69
N ILE A 712 8.01 52.71 16.09
CA ILE A 712 6.63 52.20 16.01
C ILE A 712 5.68 53.15 16.75
N THR A 713 6.00 53.46 18.02
CA THR A 713 5.17 54.32 18.88
C THR A 713 5.02 55.73 18.30
N ARG A 714 6.14 56.31 17.82
CA ARG A 714 6.17 57.63 17.18
C ARG A 714 5.32 57.68 15.90
N PHE A 715 5.36 56.63 15.09
CA PHE A 715 4.54 56.54 13.89
C PHE A 715 3.04 56.35 14.21
N GLU A 716 2.71 55.56 15.23
CA GLU A 716 1.32 55.39 15.68
C GLU A 716 0.74 56.70 16.22
N MET A 717 1.49 57.47 17.00
CA MET A 717 1.08 58.81 17.41
C MET A 717 0.85 59.74 16.21
N ALA A 718 1.79 59.80 15.27
CA ALA A 718 1.66 60.66 14.07
C ALA A 718 0.51 60.23 13.13
N LEU A 719 0.14 58.95 13.12
CA LEU A 719 -1.05 58.45 12.42
C LEU A 719 -2.33 58.84 13.14
N THR A 720 -2.40 58.72 14.47
CA THR A 720 -3.53 59.18 15.28
C THR A 720 -3.75 60.69 15.12
N GLU A 721 -2.69 61.50 15.25
CA GLU A 721 -2.74 62.96 15.04
C GLU A 721 -3.26 63.33 13.65
N ALA A 722 -2.84 62.61 12.59
CA ALA A 722 -3.32 62.83 11.24
C ALA A 722 -4.80 62.43 11.07
N ILE A 723 -5.24 61.33 11.69
CA ILE A 723 -6.65 60.89 11.69
C ILE A 723 -7.52 61.91 12.43
N ASP A 724 -7.13 62.34 13.62
CA ASP A 724 -7.92 63.28 14.43
C ASP A 724 -7.97 64.68 13.79
N ALA A 725 -6.87 65.14 13.18
CA ALA A 725 -6.88 66.36 12.37
C ALA A 725 -7.84 66.26 11.17
N ALA A 726 -7.88 65.11 10.49
CA ALA A 726 -8.81 64.88 9.38
C ALA A 726 -10.27 64.78 9.86
N LYS A 727 -10.56 64.07 10.97
CA LYS A 727 -11.88 64.03 11.62
C LYS A 727 -12.36 65.44 11.97
N ALA A 728 -11.51 66.25 12.59
CA ALA A 728 -11.84 67.64 12.94
C ALA A 728 -12.14 68.54 11.73
N LYS A 729 -11.60 68.22 10.54
CA LYS A 729 -11.95 68.91 9.29
C LYS A 729 -13.20 68.35 8.62
N ILE A 730 -13.44 67.04 8.69
CA ILE A 730 -14.71 66.43 8.22
C ILE A 730 -15.91 66.96 9.02
N ALA A 731 -15.79 67.02 10.35
CA ALA A 731 -16.83 67.53 11.24
C ALA A 731 -17.16 69.03 10.99
N ALA A 732 -16.25 69.78 10.35
CA ALA A 732 -16.42 71.19 10.00
C ALA A 732 -17.08 71.41 8.62
N LEU A 733 -17.56 70.36 7.94
CA LEU A 733 -18.26 70.43 6.65
C LEU A 733 -19.75 70.78 6.88
N ILE A 734 -20.06 72.08 6.98
CA ILE A 734 -21.41 72.53 7.41
C ILE A 734 -22.50 72.35 6.33
N TYR A 735 -22.12 72.26 5.06
CA TYR A 735 -23.03 72.07 3.91
C TYR A 735 -23.27 70.58 3.58
N SER A 736 -22.96 69.68 4.52
CA SER A 736 -23.01 68.24 4.28
C SER A 736 -24.32 67.56 4.71
N GLU A 737 -25.13 68.13 5.62
CA GLU A 737 -26.28 67.39 6.20
C GLU A 737 -27.61 68.15 6.34
N SER A 738 -27.62 69.49 6.26
CA SER A 738 -28.86 70.26 6.39
C SER A 738 -28.86 71.65 5.74
N GLN A 739 -27.69 72.24 5.48
CA GLN A 739 -27.59 73.55 4.85
C GLN A 739 -27.25 73.41 3.37
N SER A 740 -28.18 73.83 2.50
CA SER A 740 -27.88 74.01 1.08
C SER A 740 -27.06 75.27 0.82
N ILE A 741 -26.18 75.21 -0.18
CA ILE A 741 -25.48 76.36 -0.73
C ILE A 741 -26.49 77.17 -1.55
N ASN A 742 -26.65 78.46 -1.21
CA ASN A 742 -27.63 79.35 -1.82
C ASN A 742 -27.01 80.63 -2.43
N ASN A 743 -25.78 80.99 -2.05
CA ASN A 743 -25.04 82.12 -2.60
C ASN A 743 -23.55 81.78 -2.89
N ASN A 744 -22.85 82.67 -3.60
CA ASN A 744 -21.46 82.45 -4.00
C ASN A 744 -20.46 82.46 -2.84
N ASP A 745 -20.73 83.18 -1.75
CA ASP A 745 -19.85 83.23 -0.58
C ASP A 745 -19.88 81.89 0.16
N GLN A 746 -21.07 81.30 0.30
CA GLN A 746 -21.28 79.93 0.79
C GLN A 746 -20.61 78.88 -0.12
N LEU A 747 -20.62 79.08 -1.45
CA LEU A 747 -19.91 78.19 -2.38
C LEU A 747 -18.39 78.23 -2.13
N MET A 748 -17.81 79.42 -2.01
CA MET A 748 -16.38 79.60 -1.74
C MET A 748 -15.98 79.05 -0.36
N GLU A 749 -16.83 79.24 0.66
CA GLU A 749 -16.64 78.63 1.98
C GLU A 749 -16.71 77.10 1.90
N ALA A 750 -17.73 76.55 1.25
CA ALA A 750 -17.93 75.11 1.11
C ALA A 750 -16.76 74.44 0.37
N GLN A 751 -16.28 75.05 -0.71
CA GLN A 751 -15.08 74.64 -1.44
C GLN A 751 -13.82 74.71 -0.54
N GLY A 752 -13.66 75.78 0.25
CA GLY A 752 -12.55 75.95 1.18
C GLY A 752 -12.52 74.87 2.27
N GLN A 753 -13.67 74.62 2.91
CA GLN A 753 -13.85 73.55 3.90
C GLN A 753 -13.59 72.16 3.28
N TYR A 754 -14.20 71.87 2.12
CA TYR A 754 -14.02 70.61 1.39
C TYR A 754 -12.55 70.35 1.05
N ASN A 755 -11.85 71.35 0.49
CA ASN A 755 -10.43 71.22 0.16
C ASN A 755 -9.56 71.02 1.40
N ALA A 756 -9.83 71.74 2.50
CA ALA A 756 -9.10 71.57 3.76
C ALA A 756 -9.32 70.17 4.39
N ALA A 757 -10.55 69.67 4.35
CA ALA A 757 -10.88 68.32 4.82
C ALA A 757 -10.28 67.24 3.92
N LYS A 758 -10.37 67.39 2.60
CA LYS A 758 -9.77 66.45 1.64
C LYS A 758 -8.24 66.39 1.78
N VAL A 759 -7.55 67.52 1.90
CA VAL A 759 -6.08 67.53 2.09
C VAL A 759 -5.69 66.85 3.42
N ALA A 760 -6.46 67.04 4.49
CA ALA A 760 -6.21 66.35 5.76
C ALA A 760 -6.44 64.83 5.65
N VAL A 761 -7.53 64.40 5.01
CA VAL A 761 -7.83 62.97 4.76
C VAL A 761 -6.77 62.33 3.84
N ASP A 762 -6.40 62.98 2.74
CA ASP A 762 -5.35 62.49 1.83
C ASP A 762 -4.00 62.38 2.57
N PHE A 763 -3.65 63.34 3.43
CA PHE A 763 -2.45 63.26 4.27
C PHE A 763 -2.51 62.08 5.24
N ALA A 764 -3.64 61.87 5.93
CA ALA A 764 -3.84 60.71 6.79
C ALA A 764 -3.77 59.39 6.01
N PHE A 765 -4.30 59.33 4.79
CA PHE A 765 -4.13 58.20 3.87
C PHE A 765 -2.66 57.97 3.50
N THR A 766 -1.81 59.00 3.35
CA THR A 766 -0.35 58.78 3.17
C THR A 766 0.32 58.14 4.39
N LYS A 767 -0.22 58.37 5.60
CA LYS A 767 0.18 57.65 6.83
C LYS A 767 -0.48 56.28 6.96
N GLY A 768 -1.43 55.95 6.07
CA GLY A 768 -2.13 54.67 6.02
C GLY A 768 -3.42 54.62 6.83
N ALA A 769 -4.02 55.77 7.17
CA ALA A 769 -5.44 55.74 7.51
C ALA A 769 -6.25 55.06 6.39
N VAL A 770 -7.39 54.48 6.72
CA VAL A 770 -8.34 53.89 5.78
C VAL A 770 -9.70 54.58 5.93
N ALA A 771 -10.59 54.44 4.94
CA ALA A 771 -11.89 55.15 4.97
C ALA A 771 -12.73 54.84 6.22
N THR A 772 -12.59 53.65 6.81
CA THR A 772 -13.26 53.25 8.06
C THR A 772 -12.70 53.91 9.32
N ASP A 773 -11.52 54.56 9.24
CA ASP A 773 -10.96 55.34 10.36
C ASP A 773 -11.69 56.70 10.51
N PHE A 774 -12.63 57.01 9.59
CA PHE A 774 -13.37 58.26 9.45
C PHE A 774 -14.89 58.02 9.40
N GLU A 775 -15.52 57.89 10.58
CA GLU A 775 -16.96 57.58 10.74
C GLU A 775 -17.89 58.49 9.89
N GLU A 776 -17.53 59.78 9.74
CA GLU A 776 -18.33 60.75 8.98
C GLU A 776 -17.83 61.03 7.55
N ILE A 777 -16.94 60.21 6.96
CA ILE A 777 -16.29 60.52 5.66
C ILE A 777 -17.27 60.82 4.52
N GLY A 778 -18.49 60.28 4.56
CA GLY A 778 -19.56 60.60 3.63
C GLY A 778 -19.93 62.10 3.58
N LYS A 779 -19.60 62.90 4.61
CA LYS A 779 -19.78 64.37 4.59
C LYS A 779 -18.97 65.05 3.50
N LEU A 780 -17.78 64.53 3.14
CA LEU A 780 -17.00 65.03 2.00
C LEU A 780 -17.76 64.86 0.69
N GLU A 781 -18.33 63.68 0.45
CA GLU A 781 -19.10 63.37 -0.75
C GLU A 781 -20.41 64.18 -0.80
N LYS A 782 -21.15 64.26 0.32
CA LYS A 782 -22.37 65.09 0.40
C LYS A 782 -22.07 66.56 0.09
N GLN A 783 -21.05 67.16 0.70
CA GLN A 783 -20.68 68.56 0.44
C GLN A 783 -20.11 68.77 -0.98
N GLN A 784 -19.40 67.79 -1.54
CA GLN A 784 -18.95 67.84 -2.94
C GLN A 784 -20.13 67.82 -3.93
N ASN A 785 -21.12 66.97 -3.68
CA ASN A 785 -22.33 66.89 -4.50
C ASN A 785 -23.17 68.18 -4.40
N GLU A 786 -23.22 68.81 -3.22
CA GLU A 786 -23.90 70.09 -3.01
C GLU A 786 -23.19 71.27 -3.70
N ILE A 787 -21.85 71.30 -3.67
CA ILE A 787 -21.03 72.22 -4.48
C ILE A 787 -21.35 72.05 -5.97
N ALA A 788 -21.33 70.82 -6.50
CA ALA A 788 -21.62 70.53 -7.90
C ALA A 788 -23.07 70.86 -8.31
N ARG A 789 -24.04 70.65 -7.41
CA ARG A 789 -25.43 71.08 -7.60
C ARG A 789 -25.51 72.59 -7.78
N TYR A 790 -24.85 73.35 -6.91
CA TYR A 790 -24.91 74.82 -6.95
C TYR A 790 -24.14 75.41 -8.14
N GLU A 791 -22.96 74.90 -8.47
CA GLU A 791 -22.22 75.26 -9.69
C GLU A 791 -23.03 75.00 -10.96
N THR A 792 -23.77 73.88 -11.01
CA THR A 792 -24.69 73.57 -12.12
C THR A 792 -25.85 74.57 -12.18
N ALA A 793 -26.46 74.91 -11.04
CA ALA A 793 -27.53 75.91 -10.99
C ALA A 793 -27.06 77.31 -11.44
N ILE A 794 -25.86 77.76 -11.05
CA ILE A 794 -25.26 79.02 -11.55
C ILE A 794 -25.13 78.96 -13.08
N LYS A 795 -24.56 77.87 -13.62
CA LYS A 795 -24.31 77.70 -15.05
C LYS A 795 -25.62 77.69 -15.87
N GLU A 796 -26.66 77.06 -15.35
CA GLU A 796 -27.99 77.09 -15.95
C GLU A 796 -28.65 78.47 -15.87
N LYS A 797 -28.58 79.17 -14.72
CA LYS A 797 -29.04 80.55 -14.56
C LYS A 797 -28.36 81.46 -15.59
N ALA A 798 -27.03 81.40 -15.70
CA ALA A 798 -26.26 82.19 -16.65
C ALA A 798 -26.60 81.89 -18.13
N THR A 799 -26.87 80.62 -18.45
CA THR A 799 -27.29 80.20 -19.79
C THR A 799 -28.68 80.73 -20.14
N ALA A 800 -29.64 80.67 -19.20
CA ALA A 800 -30.98 81.22 -19.38
C ALA A 800 -30.95 82.75 -19.51
N ILE A 801 -30.15 83.45 -18.69
CA ILE A 801 -29.91 84.90 -18.82
C ILE A 801 -29.35 85.26 -20.20
N SER A 802 -28.45 84.43 -20.74
CA SER A 802 -27.85 84.66 -22.07
C SER A 802 -28.88 84.55 -23.20
N GLU A 803 -29.72 83.51 -23.20
CA GLU A 803 -30.80 83.37 -24.19
C GLU A 803 -31.88 84.45 -24.02
N ALA A 804 -32.26 84.81 -22.79
CA ALA A 804 -33.15 85.92 -22.51
C ALA A 804 -32.61 87.25 -23.06
N ASN A 805 -31.33 87.58 -22.77
CA ASN A 805 -30.67 88.76 -23.32
C ASN A 805 -30.55 88.75 -24.85
N LYS A 806 -30.47 87.57 -25.48
CA LYS A 806 -30.54 87.43 -26.93
C LYS A 806 -31.94 87.74 -27.45
N ARG A 807 -33.00 87.14 -26.88
CA ARG A 807 -34.39 87.40 -27.31
C ARG A 807 -34.86 88.84 -27.08
N LEU A 808 -34.45 89.46 -25.97
CA LEU A 808 -34.73 90.89 -25.70
C LEU A 808 -34.05 91.85 -26.71
N LYS A 809 -33.00 91.41 -27.41
CA LYS A 809 -32.37 92.12 -28.53
C LYS A 809 -33.00 91.79 -29.89
N GLU A 810 -33.74 90.69 -30.00
CA GLU A 810 -34.49 90.34 -31.20
C GLU A 810 -35.82 91.12 -31.31
N LEU A 811 -36.32 91.70 -30.21
CA LEU A 811 -37.49 92.61 -30.19
C LEU A 811 -37.27 93.82 -31.10
N ASN A 812 -38.04 93.95 -32.19
CA ASN A 812 -37.91 95.04 -33.17
C ASN A 812 -39.06 96.07 -33.16
N PHE A 813 -40.10 95.83 -32.35
CA PHE A 813 -41.38 96.56 -32.40
C PHE A 813 -41.71 97.24 -31.06
N PHE A 814 -40.70 97.65 -30.30
CA PHE A 814 -40.84 98.28 -28.99
C PHE A 814 -40.95 99.81 -29.02
N THR A 815 -40.96 100.42 -30.20
CA THR A 815 -41.11 101.88 -30.37
C THR A 815 -42.49 102.25 -30.88
N LYS A 816 -43.04 103.35 -30.38
CA LYS A 816 -44.41 103.81 -30.69
C LYS A 816 -44.58 104.07 -32.19
N GLY A 817 -45.50 103.35 -32.84
CA GLY A 817 -45.76 103.44 -34.28
C GLY A 817 -44.86 102.56 -35.17
N SER A 818 -44.16 101.58 -34.60
CA SER A 818 -43.39 100.58 -35.35
C SER A 818 -44.27 99.46 -35.94
N ILE A 819 -45.41 99.15 -35.32
CA ILE A 819 -46.44 98.26 -35.89
C ILE A 819 -47.39 99.10 -36.75
N LYS A 820 -47.46 98.76 -38.05
CA LYS A 820 -48.15 99.54 -39.10
C LYS A 820 -49.08 98.71 -39.98
N PHE A 821 -49.00 97.39 -39.91
CA PHE A 821 -49.78 96.40 -40.66
C PHE A 821 -49.69 95.06 -39.94
N ASP A 822 -50.65 94.16 -40.19
CA ASP A 822 -50.89 93.00 -39.31
C ASP A 822 -49.76 91.96 -39.32
N ALA A 823 -48.97 91.89 -40.39
CA ALA A 823 -47.76 91.06 -40.42
C ALA A 823 -46.66 91.58 -39.46
N ASN A 824 -46.61 92.88 -39.14
CA ASN A 824 -45.78 93.40 -38.05
C ASN A 824 -46.40 93.06 -36.69
N LEU A 825 -47.73 93.05 -36.54
CA LEU A 825 -48.40 92.68 -35.29
C LEU A 825 -48.11 91.23 -34.90
N ASN A 826 -48.31 90.30 -35.84
CA ASN A 826 -48.06 88.88 -35.61
C ASN A 826 -46.58 88.62 -35.27
N LYS A 827 -45.66 89.21 -36.03
CA LYS A 827 -44.23 89.11 -35.75
C LYS A 827 -43.83 89.76 -34.42
N ALA A 828 -44.49 90.86 -34.03
CA ALA A 828 -44.27 91.49 -32.72
C ALA A 828 -44.74 90.58 -31.57
N LYS A 829 -45.86 89.88 -31.72
CA LYS A 829 -46.34 88.88 -30.76
C LYS A 829 -45.38 87.70 -30.66
N GLU A 830 -45.02 87.05 -31.78
CA GLU A 830 -44.03 85.96 -31.83
C GLU A 830 -42.71 86.32 -31.12
N GLN A 831 -42.20 87.52 -31.37
CA GLN A 831 -40.98 88.01 -30.72
C GLN A 831 -41.17 88.32 -29.22
N PHE A 832 -42.32 88.89 -28.84
CA PHE A 832 -42.66 89.17 -27.45
C PHE A 832 -42.80 87.87 -26.65
N ASP A 833 -43.58 86.91 -27.14
CA ASP A 833 -43.82 85.63 -26.47
C ASP A 833 -42.52 84.83 -26.30
N ALA A 834 -41.66 84.81 -27.33
CA ALA A 834 -40.34 84.19 -27.26
C ALA A 834 -39.42 84.88 -26.24
N ALA A 835 -39.42 86.22 -26.18
CA ALA A 835 -38.62 86.96 -25.21
C ALA A 835 -39.15 86.85 -23.78
N LYS A 836 -40.47 86.92 -23.59
CA LYS A 836 -41.15 86.72 -22.30
C LYS A 836 -40.88 85.32 -21.75
N THR A 837 -41.05 84.29 -22.58
CA THR A 837 -40.76 82.89 -22.20
C THR A 837 -39.29 82.70 -21.80
N ALA A 838 -38.34 83.29 -22.55
CA ALA A 838 -36.92 83.19 -22.23
C ALA A 838 -36.56 83.93 -20.92
N VAL A 839 -37.17 85.10 -20.68
CA VAL A 839 -37.04 85.83 -19.40
C VAL A 839 -37.63 85.01 -18.24
N ASP A 840 -38.85 84.49 -18.37
CA ASP A 840 -39.51 83.72 -17.32
C ASP A 840 -38.70 82.46 -16.97
N ALA A 841 -38.15 81.77 -17.97
CA ALA A 841 -37.26 80.62 -17.78
C ALA A 841 -35.94 80.99 -17.08
N ALA A 842 -35.47 82.23 -17.19
CA ALA A 842 -34.33 82.73 -16.43
C ALA A 842 -34.72 83.16 -15.01
N VAL A 843 -35.87 83.82 -14.83
CA VAL A 843 -36.40 84.23 -13.51
C VAL A 843 -36.73 83.00 -12.65
N ALA A 844 -37.28 81.94 -13.24
CA ALA A 844 -37.48 80.65 -12.58
C ALA A 844 -36.17 79.98 -12.12
N LYS A 845 -35.03 80.38 -12.67
CA LYS A 845 -33.67 79.98 -12.24
C LYS A 845 -32.99 81.06 -11.39
N GLY A 846 -33.78 81.94 -10.77
CA GLY A 846 -33.30 82.98 -9.84
C GLY A 846 -32.67 84.20 -10.51
N ALA A 847 -32.94 84.46 -11.81
CA ALA A 847 -32.58 85.72 -12.43
C ALA A 847 -33.49 86.87 -11.96
N VAL A 848 -32.92 88.07 -11.85
CA VAL A 848 -33.60 89.30 -11.47
C VAL A 848 -33.59 90.31 -12.63
N ALA A 849 -34.45 91.32 -12.61
CA ALA A 849 -34.59 92.28 -13.72
C ALA A 849 -33.27 92.94 -14.16
N THR A 850 -32.33 93.15 -13.22
CA THR A 850 -30.99 93.70 -13.51
C THR A 850 -30.09 92.76 -14.33
N ASP A 851 -30.32 91.44 -14.29
CA ASP A 851 -29.54 90.45 -15.04
C ASP A 851 -29.78 90.55 -16.57
N PHE A 852 -30.86 91.23 -16.99
CA PHE A 852 -31.23 91.49 -18.39
C PHE A 852 -30.82 92.88 -18.90
N GLY A 853 -30.29 93.73 -18.01
CA GLY A 853 -29.85 95.09 -18.31
C GLY A 853 -30.91 95.96 -18.99
N THR A 854 -30.47 96.92 -19.80
CA THR A 854 -31.34 97.89 -20.48
C THR A 854 -32.22 97.32 -21.59
N ASN A 855 -32.09 96.02 -21.92
CA ASN A 855 -32.93 95.40 -22.95
C ASN A 855 -34.30 94.96 -22.39
N TYR A 856 -34.44 94.86 -21.06
CA TYR A 856 -35.68 94.38 -20.43
C TYR A 856 -36.87 95.32 -20.69
N SER A 857 -36.65 96.64 -20.69
CA SER A 857 -37.67 97.64 -21.03
C SER A 857 -38.19 97.55 -22.48
N ASN A 858 -37.47 96.88 -23.38
CA ASN A 858 -37.97 96.64 -24.74
C ASN A 858 -39.17 95.67 -24.73
N LEU A 859 -39.26 94.77 -23.75
CA LEU A 859 -40.34 93.80 -23.62
C LEU A 859 -41.67 94.52 -23.31
N GLU A 860 -41.64 95.40 -22.31
CA GLU A 860 -42.76 96.28 -21.96
C GLU A 860 -43.11 97.24 -23.12
N GLY A 861 -42.09 97.84 -23.76
CA GLY A 861 -42.28 98.70 -24.93
C GLY A 861 -43.00 98.00 -26.08
N GLN A 862 -42.67 96.73 -26.34
CA GLN A 862 -43.30 95.94 -27.41
C GLN A 862 -44.73 95.51 -27.05
N GLN A 863 -45.02 95.14 -25.79
CA GLN A 863 -46.39 94.90 -25.35
C GLN A 863 -47.27 96.15 -25.50
N ASN A 864 -46.76 97.32 -25.09
CA ASN A 864 -47.49 98.58 -25.18
C ASN A 864 -47.77 98.99 -26.64
N GLU A 865 -46.83 98.73 -27.56
CA GLU A 865 -47.01 98.98 -29.00
C GLU A 865 -47.97 97.97 -29.67
N ILE A 866 -47.94 96.69 -29.26
CA ILE A 866 -48.94 95.67 -29.65
C ILE A 866 -50.34 96.14 -29.24
N ASN A 867 -50.53 96.45 -27.95
CA ASN A 867 -51.82 96.89 -27.40
C ASN A 867 -52.36 98.15 -28.12
N ARG A 868 -51.47 99.12 -28.41
CA ARG A 868 -51.81 100.32 -29.18
C ARG A 868 -52.28 100.00 -30.60
N TYR A 869 -51.61 99.10 -31.30
CA TYR A 869 -51.99 98.75 -32.67
C TYR A 869 -53.32 97.98 -32.70
N GLU A 870 -53.54 97.04 -31.78
CA GLU A 870 -54.80 96.30 -31.69
C GLU A 870 -56.00 97.21 -31.36
N ALA A 871 -55.82 98.19 -30.47
CA ALA A 871 -56.82 99.21 -30.20
C ALA A 871 -57.14 100.06 -31.45
N GLU A 872 -56.13 100.47 -32.22
CA GLU A 872 -56.33 101.23 -33.46
C GLU A 872 -57.01 100.39 -34.56
N VAL A 873 -56.73 99.08 -34.67
CA VAL A 873 -57.45 98.17 -35.56
C VAL A 873 -58.92 98.02 -35.13
N ALA A 874 -59.18 97.75 -33.84
CA ALA A 874 -60.53 97.59 -33.30
C ALA A 874 -61.38 98.86 -33.46
N LYS A 875 -60.76 100.04 -33.34
CA LYS A 875 -61.35 101.35 -33.64
C LYS A 875 -61.71 101.49 -35.12
N ASN A 876 -60.77 101.22 -36.03
CA ASN A 876 -61.00 101.40 -37.47
C ASN A 876 -62.05 100.40 -38.02
N ALA A 877 -62.13 99.19 -37.47
CA ALA A 877 -63.22 98.26 -37.73
C ALA A 877 -64.58 98.84 -37.30
N ALA A 878 -64.69 99.38 -36.09
CA ALA A 878 -65.93 99.99 -35.59
C ALA A 878 -66.33 101.26 -36.38
N ILE A 879 -65.36 102.08 -36.80
CA ILE A 879 -65.59 103.23 -37.69
C ILE A 879 -66.19 102.77 -39.04
N THR A 880 -65.74 101.62 -39.55
CA THR A 880 -66.24 101.04 -40.81
C THR A 880 -67.67 100.54 -40.62
N GLU A 881 -67.94 99.76 -39.58
CA GLU A 881 -69.31 99.31 -39.28
C GLU A 881 -70.28 100.50 -39.09
N ALA A 882 -69.88 101.53 -38.33
CA ALA A 882 -70.69 102.73 -38.14
C ALA A 882 -71.00 103.45 -39.46
N LYS A 883 -70.03 103.54 -40.39
CA LYS A 883 -70.25 104.09 -41.74
C LYS A 883 -71.26 103.25 -42.52
N ASP A 884 -71.17 101.92 -42.45
CA ASP A 884 -72.07 101.01 -43.16
C ASP A 884 -73.50 101.09 -42.60
N LYS A 885 -73.69 101.14 -41.27
CA LYS A 885 -75.04 101.36 -40.69
C LYS A 885 -75.60 102.75 -41.05
N LEU A 886 -74.78 103.80 -41.00
CA LEU A 886 -75.18 105.15 -41.43
C LEU A 886 -75.54 105.22 -42.92
N LEU A 887 -74.95 104.38 -43.78
CA LEU A 887 -75.33 104.21 -45.18
C LEU A 887 -76.61 103.36 -45.35
N ALA A 888 -76.85 102.40 -44.45
CA ALA A 888 -78.06 101.57 -44.45
C ALA A 888 -79.35 102.30 -44.04
N LEU A 889 -79.27 103.52 -43.51
CA LEU A 889 -80.42 104.40 -43.27
C LEU A 889 -81.16 104.71 -44.58
N GLN A 890 -82.43 104.31 -44.69
CA GLN A 890 -83.24 104.42 -45.92
C GLN A 890 -84.30 105.54 -45.87
N PHE A 891 -84.72 105.95 -44.68
CA PHE A 891 -85.84 106.87 -44.46
C PHE A 891 -85.36 108.31 -44.20
N VAL A 892 -84.36 108.73 -44.96
CA VAL A 892 -83.63 109.99 -44.79
C VAL A 892 -84.26 111.19 -45.51
N MET A 893 -85.39 111.00 -46.18
CA MET A 893 -86.13 112.06 -46.89
C MET A 893 -87.51 112.28 -46.28
N LEU A 894 -87.99 113.53 -46.34
CA LEU A 894 -89.29 113.94 -45.83
C LEU A 894 -90.42 113.16 -46.52
N PHE A 895 -91.39 112.67 -45.75
CA PHE A 895 -92.48 111.78 -46.17
C PHE A 895 -92.08 110.37 -46.65
N SER A 896 -90.83 109.93 -46.48
CA SER A 896 -90.42 108.55 -46.80
C SER A 896 -91.06 107.49 -45.88
N ILE A 897 -91.38 107.86 -44.62
CA ILE A 897 -92.18 107.05 -43.70
C ILE A 897 -93.66 107.41 -43.91
N ASN A 898 -94.44 106.42 -44.34
CA ASN A 898 -95.88 106.55 -44.59
C ASN A 898 -96.72 105.35 -44.11
N SER A 899 -96.13 104.46 -43.31
CA SER A 899 -96.81 103.35 -42.62
C SER A 899 -96.07 102.97 -41.34
N ASP A 900 -96.76 102.37 -40.37
CA ASP A 900 -96.17 101.98 -39.07
C ASP A 900 -95.08 100.90 -39.23
N ALA A 901 -95.20 100.03 -40.24
CA ALA A 901 -94.15 99.08 -40.60
C ALA A 901 -92.85 99.79 -41.03
N LYS A 902 -92.94 100.91 -41.74
CA LYS A 902 -91.79 101.76 -42.08
C LYS A 902 -91.29 102.58 -40.90
N LEU A 903 -92.17 103.01 -39.99
CA LEU A 903 -91.76 103.67 -38.75
C LEU A 903 -90.85 102.74 -37.94
N LYS A 904 -91.31 101.51 -37.71
CA LYS A 904 -90.54 100.49 -37.01
C LYS A 904 -89.21 100.18 -37.71
N GLN A 905 -89.22 99.96 -39.03
CA GLN A 905 -87.99 99.73 -39.80
C GLN A 905 -87.03 100.94 -39.72
N ALA A 906 -87.55 102.16 -39.70
CA ALA A 906 -86.74 103.37 -39.57
C ALA A 906 -86.12 103.53 -38.18
N GLN A 907 -86.87 103.18 -37.12
CA GLN A 907 -86.39 103.13 -35.74
C GLN A 907 -85.29 102.06 -35.58
N GLU A 908 -85.53 100.82 -36.02
CA GLU A 908 -84.54 99.73 -36.00
C GLU A 908 -83.23 100.08 -36.74
N GLN A 909 -83.33 100.74 -37.91
CA GLN A 909 -82.15 101.24 -38.63
C GLN A 909 -81.45 102.39 -37.89
N TYR A 910 -82.20 103.30 -37.27
CA TYR A 910 -81.66 104.44 -36.52
C TYR A 910 -80.90 103.97 -35.28
N ASP A 911 -81.49 103.06 -34.49
CA ASP A 911 -80.88 102.54 -33.26
C ASP A 911 -79.64 101.68 -33.56
N ALA A 912 -79.67 100.88 -34.63
CA ALA A 912 -78.50 100.14 -35.10
C ALA A 912 -77.37 101.07 -35.58
N ALA A 913 -77.70 102.17 -36.26
CA ALA A 913 -76.71 103.17 -36.67
C ALA A 913 -76.12 103.95 -35.49
N LYS A 914 -76.98 104.39 -34.56
CA LYS A 914 -76.55 105.07 -33.33
C LYS A 914 -75.63 104.17 -32.50
N THR A 915 -76.04 102.92 -32.26
CA THR A 915 -75.26 101.94 -31.47
C THR A 915 -73.87 101.71 -32.07
N ALA A 916 -73.77 101.60 -33.40
CA ALA A 916 -72.48 101.43 -34.07
C ALA A 916 -71.58 102.68 -33.98
N VAL A 917 -72.16 103.89 -34.10
CA VAL A 917 -71.44 105.16 -33.89
C VAL A 917 -70.95 105.29 -32.46
N ASP A 918 -71.80 105.04 -31.46
CA ASP A 918 -71.42 105.09 -30.04
C ASP A 918 -70.30 104.07 -29.72
N ALA A 919 -70.40 102.85 -30.25
CA ALA A 919 -69.38 101.80 -30.10
C ALA A 919 -68.04 102.13 -30.79
N ALA A 920 -68.06 102.98 -31.82
CA ALA A 920 -66.85 103.49 -32.47
C ALA A 920 -66.24 104.67 -31.70
N LEU A 921 -67.07 105.59 -31.19
CA LEU A 921 -66.65 106.70 -30.32
C LEU A 921 -66.02 106.18 -29.02
N ALA A 922 -66.61 105.15 -28.39
CA ALA A 922 -66.05 104.47 -27.23
C ALA A 922 -64.66 103.83 -27.48
N LYS A 923 -64.33 103.54 -28.74
CA LYS A 923 -63.00 103.04 -29.18
C LYS A 923 -62.07 104.16 -29.66
N GLY A 924 -62.41 105.43 -29.42
CA GLY A 924 -61.56 106.57 -29.76
C GLY A 924 -61.67 107.05 -31.22
N ALA A 925 -62.77 106.75 -31.90
CA ALA A 925 -63.20 107.52 -33.08
C ALA A 925 -63.57 108.96 -32.68
N LYS A 926 -63.71 109.84 -33.68
CA LYS A 926 -64.21 111.21 -33.52
C LYS A 926 -65.39 111.45 -34.46
N ASP A 927 -66.20 112.46 -34.18
CA ASP A 927 -67.34 112.83 -35.05
C ASP A 927 -66.90 113.09 -36.51
N GLN A 928 -65.66 113.59 -36.68
CA GLN A 928 -64.99 113.79 -37.96
C GLN A 928 -64.91 112.52 -38.82
N ASP A 929 -64.82 111.33 -38.20
CA ASP A 929 -64.80 110.06 -38.91
C ASP A 929 -66.16 109.73 -39.57
N PHE A 930 -67.25 110.36 -39.14
CA PHE A 930 -68.63 110.09 -39.58
C PHE A 930 -69.27 111.19 -40.43
N ILE A 931 -68.65 112.38 -40.55
CA ILE A 931 -69.21 113.62 -41.13
C ILE A 931 -70.01 113.40 -42.43
N LEU A 932 -69.50 112.60 -43.38
CA LEU A 932 -70.13 112.40 -44.69
C LEU A 932 -71.52 111.73 -44.62
N ASN A 933 -71.79 110.96 -43.57
CA ASN A 933 -73.03 110.18 -43.42
C ASN A 933 -73.83 110.51 -42.14
N TYR A 934 -73.27 111.22 -41.16
CA TYR A 934 -73.94 111.50 -39.89
C TYR A 934 -75.29 112.24 -40.06
N TRP A 935 -75.37 113.16 -41.03
CA TRP A 935 -76.60 113.88 -41.39
C TRP A 935 -77.79 112.95 -41.73
N ARG A 936 -77.51 111.73 -42.21
CA ARG A 936 -78.54 110.72 -42.54
C ARG A 936 -79.28 110.27 -41.28
N MET A 937 -78.57 110.17 -40.16
CA MET A 937 -79.12 109.79 -38.85
C MET A 937 -80.06 110.88 -38.32
N GLU A 938 -79.65 112.15 -38.39
CA GLU A 938 -80.53 113.28 -38.06
C GLU A 938 -81.78 113.33 -38.94
N SER A 939 -81.63 113.20 -40.26
CA SER A 939 -82.76 113.29 -41.20
C SER A 939 -83.77 112.17 -40.97
N GLN A 940 -83.30 110.95 -40.72
CA GLN A 940 -84.18 109.82 -40.39
C GLN A 940 -84.88 110.05 -39.04
N GLN A 941 -84.20 110.58 -38.02
CA GLN A 941 -84.83 110.93 -36.74
C GLN A 941 -85.91 112.02 -36.87
N LYS A 942 -85.66 113.03 -37.73
CA LYS A 942 -86.62 114.11 -38.01
C LYS A 942 -87.87 113.57 -38.73
N GLU A 943 -87.69 112.64 -39.67
CA GLU A 943 -88.78 112.00 -40.41
C GLU A 943 -89.61 111.00 -39.57
N ILE A 944 -88.95 110.27 -38.65
CA ILE A 944 -89.56 109.44 -37.59
C ILE A 944 -90.49 110.30 -36.73
N LYS A 945 -89.96 111.35 -36.09
CA LYS A 945 -90.74 112.26 -35.24
C LYS A 945 -91.90 112.92 -35.97
N ARG A 946 -91.72 113.27 -37.25
CA ARG A 946 -92.78 113.81 -38.11
C ARG A 946 -93.86 112.76 -38.46
N TYR A 947 -93.53 111.47 -38.52
CA TYR A 947 -94.54 110.42 -38.66
C TYR A 947 -95.30 110.18 -37.35
N GLU A 948 -94.59 110.08 -36.24
CA GLU A 948 -95.17 109.90 -34.89
C GLU A 948 -96.16 111.01 -34.55
N ALA A 949 -95.81 112.27 -34.84
CA ALA A 949 -96.71 113.42 -34.71
C ALA A 949 -97.96 113.31 -35.61
N LYS A 950 -97.83 112.79 -36.84
CA LYS A 950 -98.97 112.54 -37.74
C LYS A 950 -99.89 111.44 -37.17
N VAL A 951 -99.34 110.34 -36.67
CA VAL A 951 -100.12 109.23 -36.09
C VAL A 951 -100.87 109.71 -34.84
N ALA A 952 -100.20 110.48 -33.97
CA ALA A 952 -100.84 111.09 -32.80
C ALA A 952 -101.97 112.06 -33.17
N LYS A 953 -101.79 112.86 -34.23
CA LYS A 953 -102.84 113.73 -34.79
C LYS A 953 -104.04 112.93 -35.30
N ASP A 954 -103.81 111.92 -36.14
CA ASP A 954 -104.89 111.15 -36.77
C ASP A 954 -105.70 110.34 -35.72
N ALA A 955 -105.02 109.82 -34.68
CA ALA A 955 -105.68 109.18 -33.54
C ALA A 955 -106.56 110.16 -32.75
N ALA A 956 -106.05 111.35 -32.44
CA ALA A 956 -106.82 112.39 -31.75
C ALA A 956 -108.01 112.88 -32.60
N ILE A 957 -107.84 113.04 -33.92
CA ILE A 957 -108.93 113.35 -34.85
C ILE A 957 -110.05 112.30 -34.79
N THR A 958 -109.68 111.02 -34.65
CA THR A 958 -110.65 109.91 -34.57
C THR A 958 -111.44 109.99 -33.27
N ASN A 959 -110.76 110.09 -32.11
CA ASN A 959 -111.41 110.28 -30.81
C ASN A 959 -112.36 111.50 -30.79
N ALA A 960 -111.93 112.64 -31.35
CA ALA A 960 -112.75 113.84 -31.46
C ALA A 960 -114.03 113.61 -32.31
N LYS A 961 -113.95 112.87 -33.42
CA LYS A 961 -115.12 112.51 -34.24
C LYS A 961 -116.08 111.61 -33.46
N ASP A 962 -115.56 110.63 -32.75
CA ASP A 962 -116.37 109.68 -31.97
C ASP A 962 -117.12 110.41 -30.84
N LYS A 963 -116.44 111.27 -30.07
CA LYS A 963 -117.09 112.08 -29.02
C LYS A 963 -118.10 113.10 -29.57
N LEU A 964 -117.88 113.64 -30.77
CA LEU A 964 -118.86 114.49 -31.45
C LEU A 964 -120.10 113.72 -31.94
N ALA A 965 -119.99 112.42 -32.19
CA ALA A 965 -121.12 111.56 -32.54
C ALA A 965 -121.96 111.15 -31.30
N ASP A 966 -121.34 111.10 -30.12
CA ASP A 966 -122.01 110.80 -28.84
C ASP A 966 -122.97 111.91 -28.34
N LEU A 967 -122.97 113.09 -28.96
CA LEU A 967 -123.79 114.26 -28.60
C LEU A 967 -125.29 114.05 -28.88
N LYS A 968 -126.05 113.68 -27.84
CA LYS A 968 -127.47 113.27 -27.94
C LYS A 968 -128.48 114.40 -27.81
N PHE A 969 -128.08 115.56 -27.30
CA PHE A 969 -128.95 116.71 -26.96
C PHE A 969 -128.74 117.89 -27.92
N THR A 970 -128.59 117.58 -29.21
CA THR A 970 -128.27 118.53 -30.30
C THR A 970 -129.49 119.23 -30.90
N THR A 971 -130.71 118.91 -30.45
CA THR A 971 -131.97 119.46 -31.01
C THR A 971 -132.74 120.29 -29.99
N ILE A 972 -133.47 121.30 -30.48
CA ILE A 972 -134.18 122.28 -29.66
C ILE A 972 -135.25 121.59 -28.80
N ARG A 973 -135.19 121.79 -27.47
CA ARG A 973 -136.03 121.13 -26.45
C ARG A 973 -135.81 119.62 -26.28
N SER A 974 -134.64 119.11 -26.66
CA SER A 974 -134.23 117.74 -26.33
C SER A 974 -133.91 117.57 -24.83
N ILE A 975 -133.40 118.60 -24.14
CA ILE A 975 -133.22 118.60 -22.69
C ILE A 975 -134.54 118.97 -22.01
N LYS A 976 -135.03 118.07 -21.15
CA LYS A 976 -136.33 118.17 -20.46
C LYS A 976 -136.20 118.27 -18.94
N ASN A 977 -135.23 117.58 -18.33
CA ASN A 977 -134.95 117.61 -16.89
C ASN A 977 -133.47 117.99 -16.60
N SER A 978 -133.14 118.20 -15.33
CA SER A 978 -131.79 118.53 -14.85
C SER A 978 -130.77 117.40 -15.08
N GLU A 979 -131.21 116.15 -15.00
CA GLU A 979 -130.36 114.99 -15.27
C GLU A 979 -129.87 114.97 -16.73
N GLN A 980 -130.76 115.23 -17.69
CA GLN A 980 -130.41 115.43 -19.10
C GLN A 980 -129.54 116.67 -19.33
N LEU A 981 -129.68 117.72 -18.51
CA LEU A 981 -128.80 118.89 -18.58
C LEU A 981 -127.36 118.52 -18.19
N ASN A 982 -127.19 117.70 -17.15
CA ASN A 982 -125.86 117.25 -16.70
C ASN A 982 -125.24 116.29 -17.72
N GLN A 983 -125.98 115.27 -18.18
CA GLN A 983 -125.53 114.37 -19.25
C GLN A 983 -125.17 115.14 -20.54
N ALA A 984 -125.92 116.20 -20.88
CA ALA A 984 -125.60 117.04 -22.02
C ALA A 984 -124.30 117.83 -21.83
N ARG A 985 -124.03 118.33 -20.61
CA ARG A 985 -122.79 119.05 -20.25
C ARG A 985 -121.57 118.13 -20.25
N GLU A 986 -121.68 116.93 -19.67
CA GLU A 986 -120.61 115.91 -19.69
C GLU A 986 -120.22 115.53 -21.11
N GLN A 987 -121.21 115.20 -21.96
CA GLN A 987 -120.99 114.93 -23.38
C GLN A 987 -120.37 116.13 -24.12
N TYR A 988 -120.83 117.36 -23.83
CA TYR A 988 -120.29 118.58 -24.43
C TYR A 988 -118.82 118.81 -24.02
N ASN A 989 -118.48 118.63 -22.73
CA ASN A 989 -117.11 118.82 -22.24
C ASN A 989 -116.17 117.78 -22.83
N ALA A 990 -116.51 116.48 -22.76
CA ALA A 990 -115.68 115.41 -23.32
C ALA A 990 -115.48 115.54 -24.84
N ALA A 991 -116.51 115.97 -25.58
CA ALA A 991 -116.41 116.23 -27.01
C ALA A 991 -115.62 117.51 -27.33
N LYS A 992 -115.68 118.54 -26.48
CA LYS A 992 -114.84 119.74 -26.60
C LYS A 992 -113.38 119.41 -26.33
N GLU A 993 -113.06 118.70 -25.26
CA GLU A 993 -111.70 118.32 -24.87
C GLU A 993 -111.03 117.44 -25.92
N ALA A 994 -111.75 116.46 -26.47
CA ALA A 994 -111.23 115.64 -27.57
C ALA A 994 -110.95 116.47 -28.84
N VAL A 995 -111.81 117.44 -29.17
CA VAL A 995 -111.57 118.39 -30.28
C VAL A 995 -110.37 119.29 -30.01
N ASP A 996 -110.24 119.84 -28.80
CA ASP A 996 -109.14 120.72 -28.42
C ASP A 996 -107.79 119.98 -28.40
N ASP A 997 -107.74 118.74 -27.91
CA ASP A 997 -106.56 117.85 -27.97
C ASP A 997 -106.14 117.55 -29.41
N ALA A 998 -107.11 117.28 -30.29
CA ALA A 998 -106.85 117.06 -31.69
C ALA A 998 -106.33 118.34 -32.39
N ILE A 999 -106.87 119.52 -32.05
CA ILE A 999 -106.38 120.82 -32.53
C ILE A 999 -104.97 121.12 -32.00
N LEU A 1000 -104.67 120.80 -30.74
CA LEU A 1000 -103.33 120.90 -30.16
C LEU A 1000 -102.32 120.04 -30.92
N LYS A 1001 -102.74 118.84 -31.35
CA LYS A 1001 -101.98 117.92 -32.22
C LYS A 1001 -102.05 118.32 -33.71
N GLY A 1002 -102.58 119.50 -34.04
CA GLY A 1002 -102.53 120.12 -35.37
C GLY A 1002 -103.69 119.78 -36.30
N ALA A 1003 -104.84 119.31 -35.79
CA ALA A 1003 -106.09 119.23 -36.55
C ALA A 1003 -106.71 120.61 -36.81
N ASN A 1004 -107.49 120.71 -37.88
CA ASN A 1004 -108.29 121.90 -38.21
C ASN A 1004 -109.74 121.68 -37.78
N LEU A 1005 -110.50 122.75 -37.52
CA LEU A 1005 -111.95 122.60 -37.21
C LEU A 1005 -112.74 121.92 -38.35
N PHE A 1006 -112.26 121.98 -39.60
CA PHE A 1006 -112.85 121.27 -40.75
C PHE A 1006 -112.67 119.75 -40.70
N ASP A 1007 -111.78 119.23 -39.86
CA ASP A 1007 -111.64 117.78 -39.64
C ASP A 1007 -112.83 117.21 -38.84
N PHE A 1008 -113.74 118.06 -38.34
CA PHE A 1008 -114.79 117.73 -37.37
C PHE A 1008 -116.19 118.23 -37.76
N ASN A 1009 -117.24 117.51 -37.33
CA ASN A 1009 -118.60 118.03 -37.35
C ASN A 1009 -118.88 118.91 -36.12
N TYR A 1010 -118.19 120.05 -36.05
CA TYR A 1010 -118.28 120.99 -34.92
C TYR A 1010 -119.69 121.56 -34.69
N ALA A 1011 -120.57 121.49 -35.69
CA ALA A 1011 -121.96 121.96 -35.59
C ALA A 1011 -122.76 121.25 -34.48
N SER A 1012 -122.55 119.95 -34.27
CA SER A 1012 -123.19 119.20 -33.17
C SER A 1012 -122.81 119.78 -31.81
N LEU A 1013 -121.54 120.13 -31.60
CA LEU A 1013 -121.02 120.67 -30.34
C LEU A 1013 -121.65 122.03 -30.02
N VAL A 1014 -121.77 122.89 -31.03
CA VAL A 1014 -122.43 124.20 -30.92
C VAL A 1014 -123.93 124.05 -30.66
N ALA A 1015 -124.60 123.11 -31.34
CA ALA A 1015 -126.04 122.87 -31.18
C ALA A 1015 -126.38 122.36 -29.78
N GLN A 1016 -125.62 121.39 -29.25
CA GLN A 1016 -125.80 120.90 -27.88
C GLN A 1016 -125.51 121.99 -26.84
N LYS A 1017 -124.51 122.86 -27.06
CA LYS A 1017 -124.27 124.02 -26.18
C LYS A 1017 -125.45 124.99 -26.18
N ALA A 1018 -125.97 125.35 -27.36
CA ALA A 1018 -127.12 126.25 -27.47
C ALA A 1018 -128.38 125.70 -26.78
N GLU A 1019 -128.55 124.37 -26.79
CA GLU A 1019 -129.64 123.68 -26.12
C GLU A 1019 -129.46 123.61 -24.58
N ILE A 1020 -128.23 123.39 -24.10
CA ILE A 1020 -127.86 123.52 -22.67
C ILE A 1020 -128.13 124.95 -22.17
N ASP A 1021 -127.71 125.97 -22.92
CA ASP A 1021 -127.93 127.38 -22.61
C ASP A 1021 -129.42 127.74 -22.63
N ARG A 1022 -130.18 127.23 -23.61
CA ARG A 1022 -131.64 127.41 -23.69
C ARG A 1022 -132.33 126.84 -22.46
N TYR A 1023 -132.00 125.61 -22.06
CA TYR A 1023 -132.60 124.99 -20.89
C TYR A 1023 -132.25 125.77 -19.62
N SER A 1024 -130.96 126.11 -19.43
CA SER A 1024 -130.46 126.87 -18.29
C SER A 1024 -131.10 128.26 -18.15
N LYS A 1025 -131.51 128.90 -19.27
CA LYS A 1025 -132.19 130.21 -19.28
C LYS A 1025 -133.71 130.14 -19.15
N SER A 1026 -134.33 128.95 -19.09
CA SER A 1026 -135.79 128.79 -19.23
C SER A 1026 -136.62 129.00 -17.95
N GLY A 1027 -136.00 129.45 -16.86
CA GLY A 1027 -136.68 130.14 -15.75
C GLY A 1027 -137.67 129.31 -14.91
N ARG A 1028 -137.56 127.97 -14.94
CA ARG A 1028 -138.51 127.07 -14.25
C ARG A 1028 -137.92 126.37 -13.02
N SER A 1029 -137.18 127.13 -12.22
CA SER A 1029 -136.80 126.78 -10.84
C SER A 1029 -137.25 127.88 -9.89
N SER A 1030 -138.17 127.54 -8.99
CA SER A 1030 -138.63 128.41 -7.89
C SER A 1030 -139.01 127.55 -6.67
N GLU A 1031 -138.20 126.53 -6.40
CA GLU A 1031 -138.19 125.71 -5.20
C GLU A 1031 -136.75 125.20 -4.99
N MET A 1032 -136.34 124.95 -3.74
CA MET A 1032 -134.95 124.81 -3.28
C MET A 1032 -134.14 126.12 -3.26
N ASN A 1033 -134.25 126.84 -2.14
CA ASN A 1033 -133.35 127.92 -1.77
C ASN A 1033 -132.94 127.77 -0.29
N ASN A 1034 -132.09 126.77 -0.01
CA ASN A 1034 -131.25 126.64 1.19
C ASN A 1034 -130.34 125.40 1.06
N LEU A 1035 -129.23 125.41 1.81
CA LEU A 1035 -128.08 124.48 1.73
C LEU A 1035 -127.20 124.66 0.48
N ASN A 1036 -126.00 125.22 0.68
CA ASN A 1036 -124.71 124.69 0.23
C ASN A 1036 -123.58 125.70 0.56
N GLU A 1037 -123.09 125.63 1.80
CA GLU A 1037 -121.76 126.15 2.19
C GLU A 1037 -120.93 124.98 2.76
N ASP A 1038 -120.63 123.99 1.92
CA ASP A 1038 -119.51 123.07 2.14
C ASP A 1038 -119.15 122.33 0.82
N GLY A 1039 -117.92 121.80 0.73
CA GLY A 1039 -117.53 120.75 -0.23
C GLY A 1039 -116.94 121.18 -1.59
N SER A 1040 -115.63 121.50 -1.60
CA SER A 1040 -114.68 121.04 -2.64
C SER A 1040 -113.23 121.36 -2.21
N ASP A 1041 -112.68 120.65 -1.23
CA ASP A 1041 -111.69 119.60 -1.49
C ASP A 1041 -111.99 118.67 -2.68
N ILE A 1042 -110.95 118.44 -3.51
CA ILE A 1042 -110.54 117.23 -4.26
C ILE A 1042 -109.38 117.63 -5.21
N GLU A 1043 -108.49 116.70 -5.57
CA GLU A 1043 -107.30 116.91 -6.43
C GLU A 1043 -106.28 117.90 -5.82
N SER A 1044 -105.39 117.51 -4.89
CA SER A 1044 -104.77 116.21 -4.55
C SER A 1044 -103.94 115.55 -5.67
N ASP A 1045 -102.62 115.47 -5.41
CA ASP A 1045 -101.66 114.49 -5.93
C ASP A 1045 -101.46 114.32 -7.45
N VAL A 1046 -100.31 114.80 -7.95
CA VAL A 1046 -99.24 114.02 -8.62
C VAL A 1046 -98.29 114.99 -9.35
N GLU A 1047 -97.21 115.43 -8.68
CA GLU A 1047 -95.95 115.89 -9.32
C GLU A 1047 -94.80 116.05 -8.30
N LYS A 1048 -94.52 115.02 -7.48
CA LYS A 1048 -93.41 115.06 -6.51
C LYS A 1048 -92.65 113.75 -6.29
N ASP A 1049 -92.63 112.89 -7.30
CA ASP A 1049 -91.75 111.72 -7.42
C ASP A 1049 -91.02 111.74 -8.76
N ILE A 1050 -90.03 110.87 -8.94
CA ILE A 1050 -89.10 110.80 -10.09
C ILE A 1050 -88.07 111.95 -10.13
N LYS A 1051 -87.14 111.96 -9.16
CA LYS A 1051 -85.73 112.34 -9.44
C LYS A 1051 -84.64 111.88 -8.46
N ASP A 1052 -84.81 110.71 -7.84
CA ASP A 1052 -83.75 110.01 -7.08
C ASP A 1052 -83.70 108.52 -7.48
N SER A 1053 -83.15 108.22 -8.67
CA SER A 1053 -82.82 106.84 -9.09
C SER A 1053 -81.97 106.82 -10.38
N GLU A 1054 -80.65 106.68 -10.27
CA GLU A 1054 -79.75 105.93 -11.18
C GLU A 1054 -78.28 106.10 -10.73
N GLU A 1055 -78.01 105.67 -9.49
CA GLU A 1055 -76.68 105.29 -9.01
C GLU A 1055 -76.74 103.79 -8.64
N GLU A 1056 -75.58 103.12 -8.49
CA GLU A 1056 -75.44 101.66 -8.32
C GLU A 1056 -75.92 100.75 -9.47
N ASN A 1057 -74.99 100.31 -10.32
CA ASN A 1057 -75.00 98.91 -10.80
C ASN A 1057 -73.65 98.40 -11.35
N LYS A 1058 -72.84 97.78 -10.50
CA LYS A 1058 -72.26 96.42 -10.72
C LYS A 1058 -71.21 96.03 -9.68
N GLU A 1059 -71.57 95.07 -8.84
CA GLU A 1059 -70.65 94.12 -8.20
C GLU A 1059 -71.29 92.71 -8.25
N ILE A 1060 -70.50 91.68 -7.95
CA ILE A 1060 -70.89 90.27 -7.73
C ILE A 1060 -71.31 89.46 -8.98
N THR A 1061 -70.49 88.46 -9.29
CA THR A 1061 -70.83 87.05 -9.58
C THR A 1061 -69.53 86.29 -9.87
N GLU A 1062 -69.35 85.00 -9.57
CA GLU A 1062 -69.68 84.18 -8.37
C GLU A 1062 -68.82 82.89 -8.46
N GLU A 1063 -68.86 82.00 -7.47
CA GLU A 1063 -68.08 80.74 -7.46
C GLU A 1063 -68.73 79.60 -8.28
N GLY A 1064 -68.03 78.47 -8.48
CA GLY A 1064 -68.72 77.24 -8.89
C GLY A 1064 -67.88 76.01 -9.29
N LYS A 1065 -68.01 74.94 -8.49
CA LYS A 1065 -67.63 73.51 -8.72
C LYS A 1065 -66.19 73.10 -8.37
N GLY A 1066 -65.95 71.91 -7.80
CA GLY A 1066 -66.93 70.93 -7.28
C GLY A 1066 -66.35 69.53 -7.08
N THR A 1067 -66.64 68.90 -5.93
CA THR A 1067 -66.43 67.48 -5.60
C THR A 1067 -67.44 66.58 -6.37
N THR A 1068 -67.37 65.24 -6.44
CA THR A 1068 -67.13 64.20 -5.42
C THR A 1068 -66.41 62.95 -6.03
N GLU A 1069 -66.46 61.64 -5.64
CA GLU A 1069 -67.28 60.80 -4.70
C GLU A 1069 -66.55 59.43 -4.40
N GLU A 1070 -66.96 58.73 -3.32
CA GLU A 1070 -67.09 57.23 -3.12
C GLU A 1070 -65.96 56.20 -3.50
N ASP A 1071 -65.73 55.06 -2.79
CA ASP A 1071 -66.36 54.46 -1.59
C ASP A 1071 -65.50 53.36 -0.87
N LYS A 1072 -65.86 53.01 0.40
CA LYS A 1072 -65.78 51.74 1.23
C LYS A 1072 -64.81 50.56 0.91
N GLU A 1073 -64.45 49.60 1.79
CA GLU A 1073 -64.36 49.35 3.27
C GLU A 1073 -63.49 48.03 3.44
N VAL A 1074 -62.57 47.83 4.42
CA VAL A 1074 -62.74 47.29 5.81
C VAL A 1074 -63.26 45.81 5.83
N THR A 1075 -62.74 44.78 6.54
CA THR A 1075 -61.91 44.59 7.78
C THR A 1075 -61.13 43.24 7.79
N GLU A 1076 -60.11 43.09 8.66
CA GLU A 1076 -59.65 41.89 9.45
C GLU A 1076 -59.36 40.50 8.77
N ASP A 1077 -58.77 39.48 9.43
CA ASP A 1077 -57.57 39.32 10.30
C ASP A 1077 -57.32 37.79 10.54
N GLN A 1078 -56.19 37.39 11.17
CA GLN A 1078 -55.86 36.06 11.74
C GLN A 1078 -55.63 34.87 10.77
N ASP A 1079 -55.01 33.73 11.17
CA ASP A 1079 -53.79 33.45 11.98
C ASP A 1079 -53.37 31.95 11.79
N LYS A 1080 -52.12 31.59 12.12
CA LYS A 1080 -51.55 30.27 12.51
C LYS A 1080 -51.90 28.90 11.84
N GLU A 1081 -50.84 28.30 11.26
CA GLU A 1081 -50.10 27.11 11.82
C GLU A 1081 -50.65 25.65 11.70
N THR A 1082 -49.77 24.67 12.02
CA THR A 1082 -49.96 23.21 12.29
C THR A 1082 -49.88 22.23 11.06
N THR A 1083 -48.84 21.38 10.92
CA THR A 1083 -48.56 19.99 11.45
C THR A 1083 -49.13 18.85 10.58
N ASP A 1084 -48.59 17.62 10.43
CA ASP A 1084 -47.35 16.96 10.92
C ASP A 1084 -47.01 15.62 10.17
N GLU A 1085 -45.95 14.91 10.63
CA GLU A 1085 -45.76 13.42 10.63
C GLU A 1085 -45.39 12.66 9.32
N ASP A 1086 -44.55 11.57 9.30
CA ASP A 1086 -43.70 10.91 10.34
C ASP A 1086 -42.60 9.97 9.70
N LYS A 1087 -41.67 9.44 10.54
CA LYS A 1087 -40.79 8.24 10.40
C LYS A 1087 -39.48 8.35 9.60
N GLU A 1088 -38.36 7.66 9.93
CA GLU A 1088 -37.81 6.85 11.07
C GLU A 1088 -36.29 6.62 10.75
N VAL A 1089 -35.29 6.30 11.60
CA VAL A 1089 -35.04 6.34 13.07
C VAL A 1089 -33.52 6.04 13.33
N ALA A 1090 -33.01 6.22 14.57
CA ALA A 1090 -31.69 5.81 15.12
C ALA A 1090 -30.42 6.52 14.56
N GLU A 1091 -29.61 7.26 15.33
CA GLU A 1091 -28.72 6.97 16.50
C GLU A 1091 -27.26 6.58 16.14
N GLY A 1092 -26.29 7.14 16.89
CA GLY A 1092 -24.88 6.68 16.89
C GLY A 1092 -23.82 7.80 17.03
N GLN A 1093 -22.80 7.61 17.88
CA GLN A 1093 -21.68 8.54 18.10
C GLN A 1093 -20.31 7.94 17.73
N ASP A 1094 -19.34 8.82 17.42
CA ASP A 1094 -17.90 8.73 17.78
C ASP A 1094 -16.90 7.86 16.92
N LYS A 1095 -15.67 8.41 16.75
CA LYS A 1095 -14.37 7.84 16.30
C LYS A 1095 -14.16 7.07 14.97
N GLY A 1096 -13.09 7.44 14.25
CA GLY A 1096 -12.32 6.64 13.26
C GLY A 1096 -11.92 7.46 12.01
N THR A 1097 -10.71 7.48 11.41
CA THR A 1097 -9.70 6.46 11.00
C THR A 1097 -10.28 5.36 10.08
N THR A 1098 -9.70 4.91 8.96
CA THR A 1098 -8.34 5.04 8.33
C THR A 1098 -8.45 4.60 6.83
N GLU A 1099 -7.53 4.76 5.86
CA GLU A 1099 -6.14 5.28 5.76
C GLU A 1099 -5.96 5.93 4.34
N ASN A 1100 -4.75 5.99 3.78
CA ASN A 1100 -4.44 6.55 2.44
C ASN A 1100 -3.30 5.74 1.76
N GLN A 1101 -3.55 5.14 0.59
CA GLN A 1101 -2.59 4.47 -0.33
C GLN A 1101 -3.37 3.85 -1.52
N ASP A 1102 -2.88 3.64 -2.74
CA ASP A 1102 -1.61 4.00 -3.43
C ASP A 1102 -1.77 3.72 -4.96
N LYS A 1103 -0.77 4.09 -5.78
CA LYS A 1103 -0.40 3.43 -7.08
C LYS A 1103 -1.35 3.56 -8.32
N GLU A 1104 -0.89 3.50 -9.58
CA GLU A 1104 0.49 3.46 -10.15
C GLU A 1104 0.52 4.02 -11.60
N THR A 1105 1.72 4.30 -12.12
CA THR A 1105 2.00 4.75 -13.50
C THR A 1105 2.82 3.74 -14.31
N THR A 1106 2.64 3.72 -15.64
CA THR A 1106 3.43 2.95 -16.64
C THR A 1106 4.10 3.91 -17.64
N GLU A 1107 5.42 3.82 -17.86
CA GLU A 1107 6.11 3.18 -19.03
C GLU A 1107 5.91 3.90 -20.40
N ASP A 1108 6.90 4.03 -21.29
CA ASP A 1108 8.34 3.67 -21.29
C ASP A 1108 9.11 4.46 -22.39
N LYS A 1109 10.45 4.59 -22.28
CA LYS A 1109 11.49 4.46 -23.35
C LYS A 1109 12.84 5.17 -23.03
N ASN A 1110 13.90 4.36 -22.88
CA ASN A 1110 15.15 4.33 -23.69
C ASN A 1110 15.68 5.63 -24.37
N LYS A 1111 17.01 5.93 -24.44
CA LYS A 1111 18.26 5.23 -24.03
C LYS A 1111 19.50 6.17 -24.21
N GLU A 1112 20.71 5.67 -23.91
CA GLU A 1112 22.06 6.18 -24.28
C GLU A 1112 22.64 7.39 -23.50
N LEU A 1113 23.96 7.62 -23.41
CA LEU A 1113 25.13 6.75 -23.15
C LEU A 1113 26.34 7.66 -22.77
N THR A 1114 27.21 7.23 -21.83
CA THR A 1114 28.45 7.92 -21.34
C THR A 1114 28.27 9.34 -20.76
N GLY A 1115 29.19 9.91 -19.95
CA GLY A 1115 30.29 9.32 -19.19
C GLY A 1115 31.29 10.36 -18.62
N VAL A 1116 32.04 9.97 -17.57
CA VAL A 1116 33.38 10.49 -17.18
C VAL A 1116 33.51 11.92 -16.59
N GLN A 1117 33.95 11.97 -15.31
CA GLN A 1117 34.77 13.01 -14.61
C GLN A 1117 34.28 14.49 -14.59
N SER A 1118 34.59 15.31 -13.58
CA SER A 1118 35.65 15.25 -12.53
C SER A 1118 35.13 14.94 -11.12
#